data_AF-A0A496VGJ4-F1
#
_entry.id   AF-A0A496VGJ4-F1
#
_cell.length_a   1.000
_cell.length_b   1.000
_cell.length_c   1.000
_cell.angle_alpha   90.00
_cell.angle_beta   90.00
_cell.angle_gamma   90.00
#
_symmetry.space_group_name_H-M   'P 1'
#
loop_
_entity.id
_entity.type
_entity.pdbx_description
1 polymer ?
#
loop_
_entity_poly.entity_id
_entity_poly.type
_entity_poly.pdbx_seq_one_letter_code
_entity_poly.pdbx_strand_id
1 'polypeptide(L)'
;MAHPDFTLVRQARIPNLKIDIEEYRHDVTGAKHLHLSADDNNNVFLVAFLTVPQDSTGVAHILEHTALCGSQRYPVRDPFFMMTRRSLNTFMNAFTSSDWTAYPFASQNVKDFNNLLNVYLDAVFFPKLEALDFAQEGHRVEFETQDDQNAPLLYKGVVFNEMKGALSSPVQRLWQTIHRHLFPTITYHYNSGGEPKDIPKLTHAQLKAFHASHYHPSNAIFMTYGDRPAEEHQALFQEGALRHFQKRDCRDLQISDEQRYNAPQKVVDYYPFDKAQKTENKTHTVLTWLLGKSTDIREVMNASLLAGVLLDNSASPLRHALETTSLGIAPSPLCGFDDSSRESGFICGLEGSNPEQADAVEELIFQVLNQVADKGVPLEMVESMLHQIELHQREITGDGFPYGLRLVLNALSPMIHGGDPVSFLNIDPVLAEVRANIQQPDFIPNLTRRLLLDNPHRVRLVMAPDVNLGAKEIASEQAQLEALKNTMTDEDKTKVIKQTAALESRQQTKDNPDLLPKVGLEDVQDELKIPEGTVKAVNALPATWFARATNGMVYQTLVFDLPDLEPDLLDKLPLFCDCLTEVGCGNKNYREMAAQQAAVTGGISARISLRGNLLDQQNVKGMFNLSGKALARNQSALTELLYETLFNARFDELPRLRELVAQARADTDNSVTGRGHQLVMMASSSGMSPAGNLYHRWNGLVGMKKIKAFDDSLTDEEQLNAYATQLTQIREKLLETPRQLLVVSEAEQQSRINETFTKFNWHTDSNQSSGFQPAAINYKVKQAWQTHTQVNFCAKAYPSVAAG
;
A
#
# COMPACT_ATOMS: atom_id res chain seq x y z
N MET A 1 -17.67 5.98 -29.29
CA MET A 1 -18.93 5.32 -29.71
C MET A 1 -19.02 4.00 -28.97
N ALA A 2 -20.21 3.42 -28.84
CA ALA A 2 -20.40 2.12 -28.16
C ALA A 2 -20.42 1.00 -29.20
N HIS A 3 -19.93 -0.18 -28.84
CA HIS A 3 -20.17 -1.41 -29.60
C HIS A 3 -21.70 -1.70 -29.68
N PRO A 4 -22.23 -2.28 -30.77
CA PRO A 4 -23.68 -2.49 -30.95
C PRO A 4 -24.42 -3.27 -29.84
N ASP A 5 -23.70 -4.13 -29.11
CA ASP A 5 -24.24 -4.92 -27.98
C ASP A 5 -24.16 -4.18 -26.63
N PHE A 6 -23.74 -2.91 -26.64
CA PHE A 6 -23.59 -2.09 -25.44
C PHE A 6 -24.39 -0.79 -25.56
N THR A 7 -25.15 -0.50 -24.51
CA THR A 7 -25.83 0.78 -24.36
C THR A 7 -24.98 1.73 -23.50
N LEU A 8 -24.68 2.93 -24.00
CA LEU A 8 -24.14 4.03 -23.18
C LEU A 8 -25.21 4.47 -22.18
N VAL A 9 -24.91 4.37 -20.89
CA VAL A 9 -25.80 4.74 -19.77
C VAL A 9 -25.56 6.18 -19.36
N ARG A 10 -24.30 6.60 -19.27
CA ARG A 10 -23.90 7.91 -18.75
C ARG A 10 -22.54 8.34 -19.29
N GLN A 11 -22.34 9.65 -19.41
CA GLN A 11 -21.05 10.27 -19.66
C GLN A 11 -20.84 11.48 -18.74
N ALA A 12 -19.61 11.68 -18.26
CA ALA A 12 -19.23 12.83 -17.42
C ALA A 12 -17.76 13.22 -17.64
N ARG A 13 -17.46 14.52 -17.73
CA ARG A 13 -16.09 15.04 -17.84
C ARG A 13 -15.55 15.40 -16.44
N ILE A 14 -14.30 15.04 -16.15
CA ILE A 14 -13.57 15.54 -14.97
C ILE A 14 -12.39 16.41 -15.44
N PRO A 15 -12.54 17.76 -15.43
CA PRO A 15 -11.53 18.68 -15.97
C PRO A 15 -10.14 18.56 -15.34
N ASN A 16 -10.06 18.46 -14.00
CA ASN A 16 -8.79 18.43 -13.27
C ASN A 16 -7.95 17.17 -13.55
N LEU A 17 -8.62 16.06 -13.86
CA LEU A 17 -7.99 14.80 -14.26
C LEU A 17 -7.81 14.70 -15.79
N LYS A 18 -8.43 15.62 -16.56
CA LYS A 18 -8.51 15.60 -18.02
C LYS A 18 -9.08 14.31 -18.62
N ILE A 19 -9.97 13.62 -17.89
CA ILE A 19 -10.61 12.38 -18.34
C ILE A 19 -12.09 12.56 -18.65
N ASP A 20 -12.61 11.73 -19.55
CA ASP A 20 -14.03 11.49 -19.77
C ASP A 20 -14.42 10.12 -19.22
N ILE A 21 -15.40 10.10 -18.32
CA ILE A 21 -15.97 8.87 -17.77
C ILE A 21 -17.17 8.49 -18.62
N GLU A 22 -17.18 7.26 -19.09
CA GLU A 22 -18.25 6.67 -19.89
C GLU A 22 -18.71 5.36 -19.23
N GLU A 23 -19.98 5.29 -18.86
CA GLU A 23 -20.59 4.11 -18.27
C GLU A 23 -21.49 3.43 -19.28
N TYR A 24 -21.23 2.15 -19.52
CA TYR A 24 -21.95 1.31 -20.47
C TYR A 24 -22.55 0.10 -19.78
N ARG A 25 -23.58 -0.48 -20.42
CA ARG A 25 -24.20 -1.73 -20.02
C ARG A 25 -24.27 -2.67 -21.22
N HIS A 26 -23.80 -3.90 -21.07
CA HIS A 26 -23.99 -4.95 -22.08
C HIS A 26 -25.46 -5.37 -22.11
N ASP A 27 -26.07 -5.40 -23.30
CA ASP A 27 -27.52 -5.51 -23.44
C ASP A 27 -28.07 -6.89 -23.04
N VAL A 28 -27.32 -7.96 -23.34
CA VAL A 28 -27.74 -9.33 -23.04
C VAL A 28 -27.49 -9.70 -21.58
N THR A 29 -26.27 -9.54 -21.09
CA THR A 29 -25.91 -10.03 -19.73
C THR A 29 -26.17 -9.00 -18.63
N GLY A 30 -26.28 -7.72 -18.98
CA GLY A 30 -26.35 -6.62 -18.02
C GLY A 30 -25.00 -6.23 -17.39
N ALA A 31 -23.88 -6.81 -17.83
CA ALA A 31 -22.55 -6.47 -17.34
C ALA A 31 -22.27 -4.96 -17.45
N LYS A 32 -21.67 -4.38 -16.42
CA LYS A 32 -21.30 -2.96 -16.40
C LYS A 32 -19.91 -2.77 -17.01
N HIS A 33 -19.71 -1.70 -17.77
CA HIS A 33 -18.39 -1.28 -18.24
C HIS A 33 -18.17 0.20 -17.94
N LEU A 34 -17.18 0.53 -17.11
CA LEU A 34 -16.73 1.90 -16.86
C LEU A 34 -15.44 2.18 -17.64
N HIS A 35 -15.49 3.10 -18.59
CA HIS A 35 -14.32 3.51 -19.35
C HIS A 35 -13.91 4.93 -18.94
N LEU A 36 -12.62 5.10 -18.62
CA LEU A 36 -12.00 6.38 -18.29
C LEU A 36 -11.12 6.77 -19.50
N SER A 37 -11.69 7.51 -20.44
CA SER A 37 -10.99 7.96 -21.64
C SER A 37 -10.00 9.07 -21.27
N ALA A 38 -8.73 8.88 -21.61
CA ALA A 38 -7.62 9.78 -21.29
C ALA A 38 -6.58 9.78 -22.41
N ASP A 39 -5.88 10.90 -22.61
CA ASP A 39 -4.74 10.96 -23.54
C ASP A 39 -3.48 10.35 -22.89
N ASP A 40 -3.52 9.04 -22.65
CA ASP A 40 -2.49 8.25 -22.01
C ASP A 40 -2.40 6.87 -22.65
N ASN A 41 -1.22 6.55 -23.20
CA ASN A 41 -1.00 5.29 -23.91
C ASN A 41 -0.82 4.10 -22.95
N ASN A 42 -0.63 4.31 -21.65
CA ASN A 42 -0.55 3.24 -20.66
C ASN A 42 -1.95 2.75 -20.27
N ASN A 43 -2.53 1.99 -21.19
CA ASN A 43 -3.90 1.51 -21.08
C ASN A 43 -4.03 0.47 -19.94
N VAL A 44 -5.15 0.53 -19.23
CA VAL A 44 -5.47 -0.36 -18.10
C VAL A 44 -6.75 -1.12 -18.39
N PHE A 45 -6.77 -2.38 -17.97
CA PHE A 45 -7.97 -3.19 -17.87
C PHE A 45 -8.10 -3.74 -16.44
N LEU A 46 -9.32 -3.80 -15.94
CA LEU A 46 -9.69 -4.52 -14.73
C LEU A 46 -11.05 -5.17 -14.95
N VAL A 47 -11.19 -6.43 -14.53
CA VAL A 47 -12.50 -7.06 -14.32
C VAL A 47 -12.62 -7.47 -12.87
N ALA A 48 -13.73 -7.09 -12.24
CA ALA A 48 -14.03 -7.42 -10.85
C ALA A 48 -15.35 -8.16 -10.72
N PHE A 49 -15.43 -8.98 -9.67
CA PHE A 49 -16.61 -9.75 -9.28
C PHE A 49 -16.91 -9.50 -7.81
N LEU A 50 -18.18 -9.32 -7.47
CA LEU A 50 -18.64 -9.38 -6.09
C LEU A 50 -18.53 -10.84 -5.63
N THR A 51 -17.63 -11.12 -4.70
CA THR A 51 -17.32 -12.46 -4.19
C THR A 51 -17.64 -12.52 -2.70
N VAL A 52 -18.77 -13.13 -2.34
CA VAL A 52 -19.33 -13.05 -0.97
C VAL A 52 -19.13 -14.38 -0.24
N PRO A 53 -17.97 -14.62 0.40
CA PRO A 53 -17.71 -15.87 1.13
C PRO A 53 -18.71 -16.08 2.27
N GLN A 54 -19.06 -17.33 2.52
CA GLN A 54 -19.99 -17.74 3.60
C GLN A 54 -19.28 -18.54 4.70
N ASP A 55 -17.95 -18.58 4.65
CA ASP A 55 -17.08 -19.24 5.61
C ASP A 55 -15.65 -18.66 5.50
N SER A 56 -14.77 -19.06 6.42
CA SER A 56 -13.35 -18.68 6.42
C SER A 56 -12.46 -19.70 5.70
N THR A 57 -12.97 -20.46 4.74
CA THR A 57 -12.16 -21.45 4.01
C THR A 57 -11.18 -20.80 3.01
N GLY A 58 -11.30 -19.50 2.76
CA GLY A 58 -10.49 -18.78 1.78
C GLY A 58 -10.89 -19.05 0.34
N VAL A 59 -12.13 -19.52 0.08
CA VAL A 59 -12.58 -19.93 -1.26
C VAL A 59 -12.41 -18.85 -2.33
N ALA A 60 -12.63 -17.57 -1.99
CA ALA A 60 -12.43 -16.46 -2.91
C ALA A 60 -10.94 -16.29 -3.28
N HIS A 61 -10.07 -16.34 -2.28
CA HIS A 61 -8.62 -16.19 -2.45
C HIS A 61 -8.00 -17.39 -3.21
N ILE A 62 -8.41 -18.62 -2.87
CA ILE A 62 -7.97 -19.82 -3.59
C ILE A 62 -8.50 -19.82 -5.03
N LEU A 63 -9.73 -19.33 -5.26
CA LEU A 63 -10.26 -19.18 -6.61
C LEU A 63 -9.48 -18.14 -7.41
N GLU A 64 -9.06 -17.05 -6.78
CA GLU A 64 -8.23 -16.04 -7.42
C GLU A 64 -6.95 -16.65 -8.02
N HIS A 65 -6.20 -17.40 -7.20
CA HIS A 65 -5.02 -18.14 -7.65
C HIS A 65 -5.35 -19.19 -8.72
N THR A 66 -6.34 -20.05 -8.46
CA THR A 66 -6.61 -21.22 -9.33
C THR A 66 -7.25 -20.84 -10.67
N ALA A 67 -7.94 -19.70 -10.77
CA ALA A 67 -8.43 -19.17 -12.04
C ALA A 67 -7.27 -18.83 -12.99
N LEU A 68 -6.10 -18.50 -12.44
CA LEU A 68 -4.87 -18.17 -13.18
C LEU A 68 -4.02 -19.41 -13.51
N CYS A 69 -4.43 -20.62 -13.13
CA CYS A 69 -3.70 -21.88 -13.39
C CYS A 69 -4.06 -22.57 -14.72
N GLY A 70 -4.70 -21.85 -15.64
CA GLY A 70 -5.05 -22.39 -16.96
C GLY A 70 -6.54 -22.34 -17.24
N SER A 71 -6.85 -22.19 -18.52
CA SER A 71 -8.21 -21.96 -19.01
C SER A 71 -8.51 -22.79 -20.26
N GLN A 72 -9.72 -22.69 -20.78
CA GLN A 72 -10.14 -23.48 -21.95
C GLN A 72 -9.32 -23.17 -23.19
N ARG A 73 -9.09 -21.88 -23.49
CA ARG A 73 -8.29 -21.42 -24.64
C ARG A 73 -6.79 -21.50 -24.37
N TYR A 74 -6.38 -21.31 -23.11
CA TYR A 74 -4.97 -21.32 -22.70
C TYR A 74 -4.68 -22.45 -21.70
N PRO A 75 -4.65 -23.72 -22.17
CA PRO A 75 -4.59 -24.91 -21.31
C PRO A 75 -3.19 -25.23 -20.77
N VAL A 76 -2.34 -24.22 -20.56
CA VAL A 76 -1.03 -24.36 -19.90
C VAL A 76 -1.20 -24.24 -18.38
N ARG A 77 -0.22 -24.71 -17.57
CA ARG A 77 -0.32 -24.75 -16.10
C ARG A 77 -0.44 -23.39 -15.47
N ASP A 78 0.24 -22.42 -16.07
CA ASP A 78 0.46 -21.14 -15.43
C ASP A 78 0.53 -20.01 -16.47
N PRO A 79 -0.60 -19.74 -17.18
CA PRO A 79 -0.67 -18.66 -18.16
C PRO A 79 -0.18 -17.34 -17.59
N PHE A 80 -0.58 -17.01 -16.36
CA PHE A 80 -0.26 -15.74 -15.72
C PHE A 80 1.25 -15.56 -15.56
N PHE A 81 1.95 -16.49 -14.89
CA PHE A 81 3.40 -16.35 -14.73
C PHE A 81 4.15 -16.50 -16.08
N MET A 82 3.65 -17.30 -17.02
CA MET A 82 4.26 -17.40 -18.35
C MET A 82 4.13 -16.10 -19.15
N MET A 83 3.01 -15.36 -19.02
CA MET A 83 2.80 -14.08 -19.69
C MET A 83 3.77 -13.00 -19.21
N THR A 84 4.27 -13.06 -17.97
CA THR A 84 5.28 -12.09 -17.47
C THR A 84 6.52 -11.98 -18.36
N ARG A 85 6.89 -13.06 -19.07
CA ARG A 85 8.06 -13.11 -19.98
C ARG A 85 7.70 -12.97 -21.46
N ARG A 86 6.42 -12.79 -21.78
CA ARG A 86 5.86 -12.75 -23.15
C ARG A 86 5.11 -11.44 -23.43
N SER A 87 5.20 -10.51 -22.49
CA SER A 87 4.42 -9.29 -22.42
C SER A 87 5.35 -8.10 -22.16
N LEU A 88 4.90 -6.91 -22.54
CA LEU A 88 5.50 -5.61 -22.23
C LEU A 88 4.66 -4.88 -21.18
N ASN A 89 3.97 -5.62 -20.31
CA ASN A 89 3.10 -5.06 -19.29
C ASN A 89 3.85 -4.06 -18.42
N THR A 90 3.14 -2.98 -18.07
CA THR A 90 3.57 -2.05 -17.03
C THR A 90 3.05 -2.49 -15.66
N PHE A 91 2.00 -3.33 -15.64
CA PHE A 91 1.44 -3.91 -14.44
C PHE A 91 0.66 -5.19 -14.77
N MET A 92 0.71 -6.19 -13.89
CA MET A 92 -0.08 -7.42 -14.02
C MET A 92 -0.26 -8.04 -12.64
N ASN A 93 -1.51 -8.19 -12.17
CA ASN A 93 -1.79 -8.75 -10.85
C ASN A 93 -3.24 -9.27 -10.74
N ALA A 94 -3.57 -9.80 -9.57
CA ALA A 94 -4.92 -10.08 -9.12
C ALA A 94 -5.03 -9.76 -7.62
N PHE A 95 -6.25 -9.45 -7.18
CA PHE A 95 -6.51 -9.01 -5.81
C PHE A 95 -7.76 -9.68 -5.27
N THR A 96 -7.72 -10.10 -4.01
CA THR A 96 -8.89 -10.53 -3.24
C THR A 96 -9.08 -9.61 -2.03
N SER A 97 -10.21 -8.91 -2.00
CA SER A 97 -10.68 -8.14 -0.85
C SER A 97 -11.59 -9.00 0.04
N SER A 98 -12.25 -8.41 1.03
CA SER A 98 -13.21 -9.12 1.88
C SER A 98 -14.44 -9.61 1.12
N ASP A 99 -14.83 -8.93 0.05
CA ASP A 99 -16.08 -9.19 -0.65
C ASP A 99 -16.02 -8.98 -2.18
N TRP A 100 -14.84 -8.75 -2.74
CA TRP A 100 -14.65 -8.69 -4.18
C TRP A 100 -13.29 -9.24 -4.59
N THR A 101 -13.23 -9.75 -5.82
CA THR A 101 -12.00 -10.22 -6.46
C THR A 101 -11.83 -9.49 -7.78
N ALA A 102 -10.63 -8.95 -8.05
CA ALA A 102 -10.35 -8.16 -9.25
C ALA A 102 -9.06 -8.59 -9.94
N TYR A 103 -9.05 -8.50 -11.27
CA TYR A 103 -7.95 -8.94 -12.12
C TYR A 103 -7.48 -7.80 -13.04
N PRO A 104 -6.54 -6.97 -12.58
CA PRO A 104 -6.00 -5.87 -13.37
C PRO A 104 -4.69 -6.18 -14.12
N PHE A 105 -4.56 -5.57 -15.29
CA PHE A 105 -3.28 -5.41 -15.96
C PHE A 105 -3.20 -4.04 -16.66
N ALA A 106 -1.99 -3.63 -17.02
CA ALA A 106 -1.74 -2.44 -17.79
C ALA A 106 -0.63 -2.67 -18.82
N SER A 107 -0.73 -2.02 -19.98
CA SER A 107 0.29 -2.06 -21.02
C SER A 107 0.27 -0.82 -21.89
N GLN A 108 1.46 -0.40 -22.32
CA GLN A 108 1.64 0.67 -23.31
C GLN A 108 1.59 0.17 -24.76
N ASN A 109 1.64 -1.16 -24.97
CA ASN A 109 1.64 -1.75 -26.30
C ASN A 109 0.26 -2.35 -26.61
N VAL A 110 -0.33 -1.96 -27.75
CA VAL A 110 -1.70 -2.36 -28.14
C VAL A 110 -1.83 -3.88 -28.34
N LYS A 111 -0.84 -4.50 -29.00
CA LYS A 111 -0.83 -5.96 -29.21
C LYS A 111 -0.74 -6.70 -27.88
N ASP A 112 0.16 -6.24 -27.01
CA ASP A 112 0.32 -6.78 -25.66
C ASP A 112 -0.95 -6.64 -24.82
N PHE A 113 -1.58 -5.45 -24.82
CA PHE A 113 -2.84 -5.21 -24.14
C PHE A 113 -3.92 -6.19 -24.60
N ASN A 114 -4.07 -6.39 -25.92
CA ASN A 114 -5.05 -7.33 -26.47
C ASN A 114 -4.70 -8.79 -26.12
N ASN A 115 -3.41 -9.14 -26.09
CA ASN A 115 -2.95 -10.47 -25.67
C ASN A 115 -3.32 -10.74 -24.22
N LEU A 116 -2.99 -9.82 -23.31
CA LEU A 116 -3.31 -9.91 -21.89
C LEU A 116 -4.83 -9.94 -21.67
N LEU A 117 -5.59 -9.09 -22.39
CA LEU A 117 -7.04 -9.06 -22.29
C LEU A 117 -7.64 -10.43 -22.61
N ASN A 118 -7.22 -11.05 -23.71
CA ASN A 118 -7.70 -12.38 -24.09
C ASN A 118 -7.35 -13.44 -23.02
N VAL A 119 -6.14 -13.42 -22.48
CA VAL A 119 -5.71 -14.35 -21.44
C VAL A 119 -6.51 -14.16 -20.15
N TYR A 120 -6.72 -12.92 -19.71
CA TYR A 120 -7.48 -12.58 -18.51
C TYR A 120 -8.96 -12.95 -18.64
N LEU A 121 -9.60 -12.60 -19.76
CA LEU A 121 -11.01 -12.94 -20.00
C LEU A 121 -11.22 -14.46 -19.95
N ASP A 122 -10.34 -15.22 -20.60
CA ASP A 122 -10.47 -16.68 -20.63
C ASP A 122 -10.16 -17.30 -19.25
N ALA A 123 -9.17 -16.76 -18.51
CA ALA A 123 -8.83 -17.19 -17.16
C ALA A 123 -10.00 -16.99 -16.18
N VAL A 124 -10.66 -15.83 -16.19
CA VAL A 124 -11.73 -15.56 -15.21
C VAL A 124 -13.05 -16.21 -15.60
N PHE A 125 -13.43 -16.23 -16.90
CA PHE A 125 -14.73 -16.76 -17.31
C PHE A 125 -14.72 -18.25 -17.64
N PHE A 126 -13.58 -18.79 -18.10
CA PHE A 126 -13.45 -20.18 -18.54
C PHE A 126 -12.23 -20.91 -17.94
N PRO A 127 -11.95 -20.80 -16.63
CA PRO A 127 -10.84 -21.52 -16.01
C PRO A 127 -11.08 -23.02 -16.04
N LYS A 128 -9.99 -23.81 -16.09
CA LYS A 128 -10.09 -25.27 -15.97
C LYS A 128 -10.43 -25.72 -14.56
N LEU A 129 -9.87 -25.02 -13.56
CA LEU A 129 -9.95 -25.37 -12.15
C LEU A 129 -9.63 -26.87 -11.96
N GLU A 130 -8.42 -27.32 -12.35
CA GLU A 130 -8.05 -28.72 -12.20
C GLU A 130 -7.82 -29.08 -10.72
N ALA A 131 -8.02 -30.35 -10.36
CA ALA A 131 -7.88 -30.79 -8.98
C ALA A 131 -6.43 -30.69 -8.46
N LEU A 132 -5.43 -30.85 -9.33
CA LEU A 132 -4.02 -30.70 -8.97
C LEU A 132 -3.63 -29.23 -8.75
N ASP A 133 -4.19 -28.32 -9.53
CA ASP A 133 -3.95 -26.87 -9.37
C ASP A 133 -4.57 -26.39 -8.05
N PHE A 134 -5.81 -26.84 -7.75
CA PHE A 134 -6.42 -26.63 -6.44
C PHE A 134 -5.56 -27.17 -5.28
N ALA A 135 -5.00 -28.37 -5.43
CA ALA A 135 -4.14 -28.98 -4.42
C ALA A 135 -2.81 -28.23 -4.24
N GLN A 136 -2.30 -27.60 -5.30
CA GLN A 136 -1.09 -26.77 -5.26
C GLN A 136 -1.36 -25.43 -4.58
N GLU A 137 -2.31 -24.67 -5.12
CA GLU A 137 -2.57 -23.29 -4.73
C GLU A 137 -3.34 -23.20 -3.41
N GLY A 138 -4.37 -24.04 -3.22
CA GLY A 138 -5.20 -24.03 -2.03
C GLY A 138 -4.56 -24.82 -0.88
N HIS A 139 -4.92 -26.10 -0.79
CA HIS A 139 -4.39 -27.01 0.22
C HIS A 139 -4.42 -28.47 -0.22
N ARG A 140 -3.57 -29.27 0.42
CA ARG A 140 -3.56 -30.73 0.37
C ARG A 140 -2.86 -31.30 1.59
N VAL A 141 -3.02 -32.61 1.79
CA VAL A 141 -2.19 -33.39 2.71
C VAL A 141 -1.12 -34.14 1.92
N GLU A 142 0.07 -34.23 2.49
CA GLU A 142 1.16 -35.08 2.00
C GLU A 142 1.80 -35.84 3.17
N PHE A 143 2.34 -37.02 2.91
CA PHE A 143 3.20 -37.70 3.88
C PHE A 143 4.54 -36.95 4.01
N GLU A 144 5.04 -36.79 5.23
CA GLU A 144 6.33 -36.12 5.50
C GLU A 144 7.47 -36.79 4.73
N THR A 145 7.49 -38.13 4.75
CA THR A 145 8.39 -38.91 3.89
C THR A 145 7.59 -39.43 2.71
N GLN A 146 8.02 -39.07 1.50
CA GLN A 146 7.40 -39.52 0.26
C GLN A 146 7.40 -41.06 0.21
N ASP A 147 6.28 -41.63 -0.22
CA ASP A 147 6.02 -43.07 -0.31
C ASP A 147 5.96 -43.87 1.02
N ASP A 148 6.12 -43.24 2.19
CA ASP A 148 5.92 -43.90 3.49
C ASP A 148 4.53 -43.60 4.07
N GLN A 149 3.62 -44.58 3.96
CA GLN A 149 2.26 -44.50 4.51
C GLN A 149 2.22 -44.43 6.05
N ASN A 150 3.32 -44.77 6.73
CA ASN A 150 3.44 -44.68 8.18
C ASN A 150 4.00 -43.33 8.63
N ALA A 151 4.57 -42.51 7.74
CA ALA A 151 5.03 -41.17 8.08
C ALA A 151 3.85 -40.27 8.50
N PRO A 152 4.08 -39.22 9.32
CA PRO A 152 3.05 -38.23 9.63
C PRO A 152 2.51 -37.55 8.37
N LEU A 153 1.24 -37.13 8.39
CA LEU A 153 0.70 -36.24 7.37
C LEU A 153 1.05 -34.78 7.71
N LEU A 154 1.22 -33.96 6.68
CA LEU A 154 1.43 -32.52 6.76
C LEU A 154 0.48 -31.79 5.81
N TYR A 155 0.00 -30.60 6.20
CA TYR A 155 -0.67 -29.69 5.26
C TYR A 155 0.35 -28.96 4.39
N LYS A 156 0.06 -28.86 3.09
CA LYS A 156 0.80 -28.03 2.12
C LYS A 156 -0.18 -27.26 1.23
N GLY A 157 0.24 -26.11 0.74
CA GLY A 157 -0.53 -25.25 -0.16
C GLY A 157 0.08 -23.85 -0.23
N VAL A 158 -0.10 -23.13 -1.33
CA VAL A 158 0.41 -21.75 -1.48
C VAL A 158 -0.36 -20.82 -0.54
N VAL A 159 -1.69 -20.70 -0.73
CA VAL A 159 -2.57 -19.85 0.09
C VAL A 159 -2.57 -20.29 1.55
N PHE A 160 -2.54 -21.60 1.82
CA PHE A 160 -2.42 -22.10 3.19
C PHE A 160 -1.18 -21.54 3.94
N ASN A 161 -0.01 -21.54 3.29
CA ASN A 161 1.22 -21.02 3.89
C ASN A 161 1.24 -19.50 3.94
N GLU A 162 0.67 -18.84 2.93
CA GLU A 162 0.51 -17.39 2.90
C GLU A 162 -0.33 -16.90 4.08
N MET A 163 -1.48 -17.53 4.33
CA MET A 163 -2.35 -17.15 5.44
C MET A 163 -1.77 -17.50 6.81
N LYS A 164 -0.97 -18.57 6.93
CA LYS A 164 -0.15 -18.81 8.14
C LYS A 164 0.86 -17.68 8.36
N GLY A 165 1.50 -17.20 7.30
CA GLY A 165 2.40 -16.04 7.34
C GLY A 165 1.67 -14.76 7.75
N ALA A 166 0.54 -14.45 7.11
CA ALA A 166 -0.25 -13.26 7.37
C ALA A 166 -0.78 -13.22 8.82
N LEU A 167 -1.33 -14.33 9.32
CA LEU A 167 -1.88 -14.42 10.68
C LEU A 167 -0.81 -14.64 11.76
N SER A 168 0.47 -14.72 11.41
CA SER A 168 1.55 -14.60 12.39
C SER A 168 1.67 -13.18 12.96
N SER A 169 1.14 -12.17 12.25
CA SER A 169 1.07 -10.80 12.72
C SER A 169 -0.07 -10.62 13.74
N PRO A 170 0.22 -10.18 14.98
CA PRO A 170 -0.81 -9.84 15.95
C PRO A 170 -1.78 -8.77 15.42
N VAL A 171 -1.27 -7.76 14.69
CA VAL A 171 -2.12 -6.69 14.13
C VAL A 171 -3.09 -7.23 13.08
N GLN A 172 -2.68 -8.21 12.26
CA GLN A 172 -3.59 -8.83 11.30
C GLN A 172 -4.68 -9.64 12.02
N ARG A 173 -4.33 -10.41 13.06
CA ARG A 173 -5.32 -11.11 13.90
C ARG A 173 -6.26 -10.12 14.60
N LEU A 174 -5.75 -8.98 15.05
CA LEU A 174 -6.54 -7.91 15.66
C LEU A 174 -7.59 -7.40 14.68
N TRP A 175 -7.19 -7.02 13.45
CA TRP A 175 -8.10 -6.51 12.42
C TRP A 175 -9.20 -7.52 12.06
N GLN A 176 -8.85 -8.80 11.88
CA GLN A 176 -9.82 -9.87 11.60
C GLN A 176 -10.79 -10.10 12.76
N THR A 177 -10.30 -10.02 14.01
CA THR A 177 -11.13 -10.17 15.20
C THR A 177 -12.08 -8.99 15.38
N ILE A 178 -11.63 -7.77 15.09
CA ILE A 178 -12.51 -6.58 15.05
C ILE A 178 -13.63 -6.80 14.05
N HIS A 179 -13.32 -7.16 12.80
CA HIS A 179 -14.31 -7.36 11.75
C HIS A 179 -15.31 -8.46 12.09
N ARG A 180 -14.85 -9.55 12.71
CA ARG A 180 -15.72 -10.62 13.23
C ARG A 180 -16.81 -10.12 14.18
N HIS A 181 -16.47 -9.15 15.02
CA HIS A 181 -17.39 -8.61 16.01
C HIS A 181 -18.10 -7.33 15.55
N LEU A 182 -17.58 -6.63 14.55
CA LEU A 182 -18.20 -5.45 13.97
C LEU A 182 -19.28 -5.81 12.94
N PHE A 183 -19.11 -6.94 12.25
CA PHE A 183 -20.01 -7.39 11.18
C PHE A 183 -20.55 -8.81 11.41
N PRO A 184 -21.21 -9.07 12.55
CA PRO A 184 -21.57 -10.44 12.96
C PRO A 184 -22.58 -11.14 12.04
N THR A 185 -23.31 -10.41 11.17
CA THR A 185 -24.40 -11.00 10.39
C THR A 185 -24.14 -11.07 8.88
N ILE A 186 -23.12 -10.37 8.38
CA ILE A 186 -22.78 -10.35 6.96
C ILE A 186 -21.34 -10.81 6.69
N THR A 187 -20.97 -10.96 5.42
CA THR A 187 -19.73 -11.61 4.96
C THR A 187 -18.43 -11.17 5.65
N TYR A 188 -18.35 -9.94 6.16
CA TYR A 188 -17.11 -9.37 6.70
C TYR A 188 -16.62 -10.01 8.01
N HIS A 189 -17.43 -10.82 8.71
CA HIS A 189 -16.92 -11.61 9.84
C HIS A 189 -16.11 -12.85 9.43
N TYR A 190 -16.20 -13.25 8.16
CA TYR A 190 -15.37 -14.29 7.59
C TYR A 190 -14.05 -13.70 7.09
N ASN A 191 -12.98 -14.47 7.21
CA ASN A 191 -11.70 -14.12 6.60
C ASN A 191 -11.70 -14.62 5.16
N SER A 192 -11.89 -13.71 4.20
CA SER A 192 -11.92 -14.03 2.76
C SER A 192 -10.60 -14.61 2.24
N GLY A 193 -9.47 -14.25 2.89
CA GLY A 193 -8.15 -14.81 2.61
C GLY A 193 -8.00 -16.26 3.09
N GLY A 194 -8.75 -16.63 4.14
CA GLY A 194 -8.80 -17.97 4.72
C GLY A 194 -8.15 -18.07 6.10
N GLU A 195 -8.81 -18.77 7.02
CA GLU A 195 -8.24 -19.16 8.31
C GLU A 195 -7.51 -20.50 8.14
N PRO A 196 -6.23 -20.66 8.53
CA PRO A 196 -5.48 -21.90 8.35
C PRO A 196 -6.17 -23.16 8.89
N LYS A 197 -6.97 -23.02 9.95
CA LYS A 197 -7.79 -24.12 10.51
C LYS A 197 -9.03 -24.48 9.68
N ASP A 198 -9.48 -23.57 8.81
CA ASP A 198 -10.69 -23.71 8.00
C ASP A 198 -10.36 -23.97 6.52
N ILE A 199 -9.23 -23.47 6.01
CA ILE A 199 -8.75 -23.74 4.63
C ILE A 199 -8.81 -25.24 4.28
N PRO A 200 -8.33 -26.18 5.13
CA PRO A 200 -8.39 -27.61 4.83
C PRO A 200 -9.80 -28.19 4.63
N LYS A 201 -10.85 -27.45 5.01
CA LYS A 201 -12.25 -27.87 4.84
C LYS A 201 -12.77 -27.58 3.43
N LEU A 202 -12.11 -26.71 2.66
CA LEU A 202 -12.51 -26.41 1.29
C LEU A 202 -12.34 -27.64 0.40
N THR A 203 -13.39 -27.99 -0.33
CA THR A 203 -13.32 -29.03 -1.36
C THR A 203 -13.19 -28.41 -2.75
N HIS A 204 -12.60 -29.16 -3.68
CA HIS A 204 -12.51 -28.77 -5.08
C HIS A 204 -13.89 -28.52 -5.73
N ALA A 205 -14.91 -29.27 -5.30
CA ALA A 205 -16.28 -29.08 -5.77
C ALA A 205 -16.87 -27.75 -5.29
N GLN A 206 -16.62 -27.36 -4.03
CA GLN A 206 -17.03 -26.06 -3.50
C GLN A 206 -16.34 -24.91 -4.23
N LEU A 207 -15.05 -25.02 -4.55
CA LEU A 207 -14.34 -24.05 -5.36
C LEU A 207 -15.02 -23.85 -6.73
N LYS A 208 -15.32 -24.94 -7.44
CA LYS A 208 -16.02 -24.90 -8.73
C LYS A 208 -17.42 -24.32 -8.61
N ALA A 209 -18.15 -24.65 -7.55
CA ALA A 209 -19.48 -24.09 -7.29
C ALA A 209 -19.41 -22.58 -6.97
N PHE A 210 -18.39 -22.14 -6.24
CA PHE A 210 -18.15 -20.73 -5.94
C PHE A 210 -17.84 -19.94 -7.23
N HIS A 211 -17.00 -20.48 -8.11
CA HIS A 211 -16.76 -19.91 -9.45
C HIS A 211 -18.05 -19.80 -10.26
N ALA A 212 -18.78 -20.90 -10.42
CA ALA A 212 -20.02 -20.92 -11.20
C ALA A 212 -21.09 -19.95 -10.66
N SER A 213 -21.11 -19.72 -9.34
CA SER A 213 -22.04 -18.79 -8.72
C SER A 213 -21.61 -17.32 -8.86
N HIS A 214 -20.32 -16.99 -8.73
CA HIS A 214 -19.86 -15.59 -8.63
C HIS A 214 -19.25 -15.02 -9.94
N TYR A 215 -18.63 -15.85 -10.78
CA TYR A 215 -17.86 -15.41 -11.97
C TYR A 215 -18.73 -15.34 -13.24
N HIS A 216 -20.01 -15.00 -13.07
CA HIS A 216 -20.94 -14.78 -14.17
C HIS A 216 -20.90 -13.32 -14.64
N PRO A 217 -20.96 -13.00 -15.95
CA PRO A 217 -20.88 -11.61 -16.41
C PRO A 217 -21.94 -10.64 -15.84
N SER A 218 -23.12 -11.13 -15.48
CA SER A 218 -24.14 -10.31 -14.79
C SER A 218 -23.70 -9.80 -13.41
N ASN A 219 -22.68 -10.42 -12.81
CA ASN A 219 -22.03 -10.01 -11.57
C ASN A 219 -20.68 -9.29 -11.81
N ALA A 220 -20.24 -9.17 -13.07
CA ALA A 220 -18.95 -8.63 -13.42
C ALA A 220 -19.02 -7.12 -13.67
N ILE A 221 -17.96 -6.42 -13.28
CA ILE A 221 -17.72 -5.01 -13.60
C ILE A 221 -16.42 -4.93 -14.38
N PHE A 222 -16.53 -4.50 -15.63
CA PHE A 222 -15.39 -4.22 -16.50
C PHE A 222 -14.99 -2.76 -16.32
N MET A 223 -13.70 -2.48 -16.22
CA MET A 223 -13.17 -1.13 -16.11
C MET A 223 -11.96 -0.99 -17.03
N THR A 224 -11.90 0.12 -17.77
CA THR A 224 -10.77 0.42 -18.64
C THR A 224 -10.35 1.88 -18.51
N TYR A 225 -9.07 2.16 -18.78
CA TYR A 225 -8.52 3.51 -18.83
C TYR A 225 -7.52 3.61 -19.97
N GLY A 226 -7.46 4.76 -20.63
CA GLY A 226 -6.41 5.10 -21.60
C GLY A 226 -6.94 5.79 -22.85
N ASP A 227 -6.08 5.85 -23.86
CA ASP A 227 -6.31 6.53 -25.15
C ASP A 227 -7.14 5.71 -26.15
N ARG A 228 -7.42 4.44 -25.83
CA ARG A 228 -8.18 3.55 -26.71
C ARG A 228 -9.69 3.71 -26.52
N PRO A 229 -10.48 3.76 -27.60
CA PRO A 229 -11.94 3.87 -27.50
C PRO A 229 -12.58 2.65 -26.80
N ALA A 230 -13.62 2.93 -25.98
CA ALA A 230 -14.41 1.90 -25.31
C ALA A 230 -14.94 0.79 -26.25
N GLU A 231 -15.34 1.15 -27.48
CA GLU A 231 -15.85 0.22 -28.50
C GLU A 231 -14.88 -0.91 -28.83
N GLU A 232 -13.58 -0.61 -28.93
CA GLU A 232 -12.56 -1.62 -29.24
C GLU A 232 -12.42 -2.65 -28.12
N HIS A 233 -12.48 -2.18 -26.86
CA HIS A 233 -12.45 -3.06 -25.71
C HIS A 233 -13.73 -3.91 -25.63
N GLN A 234 -14.89 -3.29 -25.85
CA GLN A 234 -16.19 -3.95 -25.84
C GLN A 234 -16.29 -5.06 -26.89
N ALA A 235 -15.73 -4.88 -28.08
CA ALA A 235 -15.66 -5.92 -29.10
C ALA A 235 -14.88 -7.16 -28.60
N LEU A 236 -13.76 -6.94 -27.92
CA LEU A 236 -12.96 -8.02 -27.32
C LEU A 236 -13.66 -8.68 -26.14
N PHE A 237 -14.39 -7.92 -25.31
CA PHE A 237 -15.20 -8.49 -24.23
C PHE A 237 -16.31 -9.38 -24.80
N GLN A 238 -16.96 -8.92 -25.88
CA GLN A 238 -18.04 -9.62 -26.53
C GLN A 238 -17.57 -10.93 -27.18
N GLU A 239 -16.47 -10.88 -27.95
CA GLU A 239 -15.89 -12.05 -28.59
C GLU A 239 -15.30 -13.04 -27.58
N GLY A 240 -14.54 -12.51 -26.61
CA GLY A 240 -13.74 -13.28 -25.68
C GLY A 240 -14.53 -13.89 -24.53
N ALA A 241 -15.71 -13.34 -24.16
CA ALA A 241 -16.49 -13.86 -23.05
C ALA A 241 -18.02 -13.66 -23.20
N LEU A 242 -18.50 -12.43 -23.33
CA LEU A 242 -19.89 -12.08 -23.02
C LEU A 242 -20.93 -12.76 -23.92
N ARG A 243 -20.62 -13.03 -25.19
CA ARG A 243 -21.54 -13.71 -26.13
C ARG A 243 -21.92 -15.14 -25.70
N HIS A 244 -21.15 -15.76 -24.81
CA HIS A 244 -21.38 -17.12 -24.34
C HIS A 244 -22.37 -17.19 -23.16
N PHE A 245 -22.87 -16.05 -22.68
CA PHE A 245 -23.72 -15.98 -21.50
C PHE A 245 -25.07 -15.34 -21.80
N GLN A 246 -26.06 -15.72 -20.99
CA GLN A 246 -27.36 -15.05 -20.92
C GLN A 246 -27.47 -14.29 -19.60
N LYS A 247 -28.43 -13.38 -19.48
CA LYS A 247 -28.65 -12.70 -18.19
C LYS A 247 -28.95 -13.71 -17.08
N ARG A 248 -28.28 -13.54 -15.95
CA ARG A 248 -28.60 -14.24 -14.70
C ARG A 248 -29.08 -13.25 -13.65
N ASP A 249 -30.02 -13.69 -12.83
CA ASP A 249 -30.38 -13.00 -11.60
C ASP A 249 -29.29 -13.23 -10.54
N CYS A 250 -28.65 -12.14 -10.11
CA CYS A 250 -27.56 -12.14 -9.13
C CYS A 250 -27.99 -11.52 -7.78
N ARG A 251 -29.30 -11.47 -7.50
CA ARG A 251 -29.80 -10.97 -6.21
C ARG A 251 -29.32 -11.79 -5.00
N ASP A 252 -28.95 -13.04 -5.24
CA ASP A 252 -28.32 -13.94 -4.26
C ASP A 252 -26.90 -13.50 -3.84
N LEU A 253 -26.25 -12.62 -4.61
CA LEU A 253 -24.88 -12.15 -4.35
C LEU A 253 -24.83 -10.77 -3.66
N GLN A 254 -25.96 -10.21 -3.24
CA GLN A 254 -26.00 -8.88 -2.64
C GLN A 254 -25.56 -8.89 -1.17
N ILE A 255 -24.74 -7.91 -0.80
CA ILE A 255 -24.36 -7.65 0.59
C ILE A 255 -25.37 -6.68 1.18
N SER A 256 -26.08 -7.15 2.21
CA SER A 256 -27.00 -6.30 2.97
C SER A 256 -26.24 -5.35 3.89
N ASP A 257 -26.90 -4.31 4.37
CA ASP A 257 -26.36 -3.49 5.46
C ASP A 257 -26.34 -4.33 6.76
N GLU A 258 -25.34 -4.12 7.62
CA GLU A 258 -25.15 -4.88 8.85
C GLU A 258 -26.27 -4.61 9.87
N GLN A 259 -26.63 -5.64 10.62
CA GLN A 259 -27.59 -5.51 11.70
C GLN A 259 -27.01 -4.67 12.84
N ARG A 260 -27.63 -3.52 13.12
CA ARG A 260 -27.15 -2.62 14.17
C ARG A 260 -27.28 -3.22 15.56
N TYR A 261 -26.23 -3.08 16.40
CA TYR A 261 -26.32 -3.41 17.81
C TYR A 261 -27.21 -2.42 18.55
N ASN A 262 -27.95 -2.94 19.54
CA ASN A 262 -28.73 -2.12 20.47
C ASN A 262 -27.90 -1.64 21.67
N ALA A 263 -26.71 -2.21 21.89
CA ALA A 263 -25.79 -1.83 22.97
C ALA A 263 -24.34 -2.16 22.57
N PRO A 264 -23.35 -1.44 23.12
CA PRO A 264 -21.94 -1.74 22.88
C PRO A 264 -21.54 -3.15 23.31
N GLN A 265 -20.65 -3.78 22.56
CA GLN A 265 -20.09 -5.10 22.83
C GLN A 265 -18.72 -4.99 23.52
N LYS A 266 -18.46 -5.87 24.48
CA LYS A 266 -17.13 -6.02 25.13
C LYS A 266 -16.62 -7.43 24.88
N VAL A 267 -15.46 -7.52 24.24
CA VAL A 267 -14.86 -8.78 23.79
C VAL A 267 -13.44 -8.90 24.33
N VAL A 268 -13.08 -10.10 24.74
CA VAL A 268 -11.71 -10.49 25.08
C VAL A 268 -11.31 -11.65 24.18
N ASP A 269 -10.19 -11.53 23.49
CA ASP A 269 -9.61 -12.58 22.66
C ASP A 269 -8.08 -12.65 22.88
N TYR A 270 -7.43 -13.63 22.26
CA TYR A 270 -6.02 -13.92 22.49
C TYR A 270 -5.25 -14.15 21.19
N TYR A 271 -3.96 -13.81 21.22
CA TYR A 271 -3.03 -14.08 20.12
C TYR A 271 -1.80 -14.85 20.61
N PRO A 272 -1.20 -15.72 19.75
CA PRO A 272 -0.06 -16.53 20.14
C PRO A 272 1.14 -15.65 20.47
N PHE A 273 1.81 -15.96 21.57
CA PHE A 273 2.98 -15.22 22.04
C PHE A 273 4.12 -16.15 22.46
N ASP A 274 5.35 -15.66 22.38
CA ASP A 274 6.53 -16.43 22.74
C ASP A 274 6.62 -16.61 24.26
N LYS A 275 6.70 -17.88 24.70
CA LYS A 275 6.83 -18.25 26.12
C LYS A 275 8.14 -17.75 26.75
N ALA A 276 9.17 -17.47 25.95
CA ALA A 276 10.42 -16.88 26.44
C ALA A 276 10.29 -15.39 26.80
N GLN A 277 9.20 -14.73 26.39
CA GLN A 277 8.97 -13.31 26.60
C GLN A 277 7.92 -13.05 27.68
N LYS A 278 7.98 -11.87 28.30
CA LYS A 278 6.97 -11.41 29.24
C LYS A 278 5.73 -10.91 28.50
N THR A 279 4.55 -11.22 29.04
CA THR A 279 3.24 -10.78 28.51
C THR A 279 2.85 -9.37 28.95
N GLU A 280 3.56 -8.80 29.92
CA GLU A 280 3.38 -7.42 30.40
C GLU A 280 3.54 -6.44 29.23
N ASN A 281 2.60 -5.50 29.12
CA ASN A 281 2.60 -4.46 28.09
C ASN A 281 2.63 -5.04 26.66
N LYS A 282 1.83 -6.08 26.43
CA LYS A 282 1.65 -6.72 25.12
C LYS A 282 0.17 -6.84 24.71
N THR A 283 -0.77 -6.32 25.50
CA THR A 283 -2.19 -6.37 25.17
C THR A 283 -2.58 -5.23 24.25
N HIS A 284 -3.39 -5.52 23.23
CA HIS A 284 -4.07 -4.50 22.43
C HIS A 284 -5.45 -4.22 23.03
N THR A 285 -5.79 -2.96 23.26
CA THR A 285 -7.14 -2.54 23.66
C THR A 285 -7.64 -1.51 22.68
N VAL A 286 -8.66 -1.86 21.91
CA VAL A 286 -9.22 -1.03 20.84
C VAL A 286 -10.72 -0.91 20.94
N LEU A 287 -11.23 0.26 20.59
CA LEU A 287 -12.65 0.53 20.40
C LEU A 287 -12.89 0.76 18.91
N THR A 288 -13.96 0.16 18.39
CA THR A 288 -14.34 0.28 17.00
C THR A 288 -15.83 0.58 16.89
N TRP A 289 -16.19 1.53 16.03
CA TRP A 289 -17.57 1.89 15.72
C TRP A 289 -17.90 1.58 14.27
N LEU A 290 -19.08 1.02 14.03
CA LEU A 290 -19.62 0.87 12.68
C LEU A 290 -20.30 2.17 12.28
N LEU A 291 -19.86 2.78 11.18
CA LEU A 291 -20.33 4.07 10.69
C LEU A 291 -21.29 3.89 9.51
N GLY A 292 -21.34 4.89 8.61
CA GLY A 292 -22.18 4.92 7.41
C GLY A 292 -21.59 4.16 6.21
N LYS A 293 -22.31 4.20 5.10
CA LYS A 293 -21.98 3.48 3.87
C LYS A 293 -20.74 4.07 3.20
N SER A 294 -19.83 3.20 2.76
CA SER A 294 -18.64 3.59 1.98
C SER A 294 -18.99 4.08 0.56
N THR A 295 -20.24 3.93 0.13
CA THR A 295 -20.76 4.41 -1.15
C THR A 295 -21.30 5.85 -1.11
N ASP A 296 -21.40 6.47 0.06
CA ASP A 296 -21.78 7.88 0.20
C ASP A 296 -20.54 8.72 0.50
N ILE A 297 -20.04 9.41 -0.54
CA ILE A 297 -18.84 10.24 -0.44
C ILE A 297 -18.96 11.34 0.62
N ARG A 298 -20.17 11.83 0.95
CA ARG A 298 -20.35 12.81 2.01
C ARG A 298 -20.14 12.20 3.39
N GLU A 299 -20.70 11.02 3.64
CA GLU A 299 -20.47 10.32 4.90
C GLU A 299 -19.01 9.89 5.05
N VAL A 300 -18.38 9.43 3.97
CA VAL A 300 -16.94 9.10 3.94
C VAL A 300 -16.10 10.35 4.28
N MET A 301 -16.32 11.48 3.60
CA MET A 301 -15.55 12.71 3.84
C MET A 301 -15.77 13.27 5.25
N ASN A 302 -17.01 13.21 5.77
CA ASN A 302 -17.31 13.63 7.14
C ASN A 302 -16.61 12.73 8.18
N ALA A 303 -16.62 11.41 7.97
CA ALA A 303 -15.96 10.46 8.86
C ALA A 303 -14.43 10.55 8.79
N SER A 304 -13.86 10.70 7.58
CA SER A 304 -12.43 10.93 7.40
C SER A 304 -11.98 12.23 8.05
N LEU A 305 -12.76 13.31 7.93
CA LEU A 305 -12.46 14.58 8.60
C LEU A 305 -12.50 14.45 10.12
N LEU A 306 -13.53 13.83 10.68
CA LEU A 306 -13.60 13.59 12.12
C LEU A 306 -12.44 12.72 12.60
N ALA A 307 -12.10 11.66 11.86
CA ALA A 307 -10.97 10.80 12.18
C ALA A 307 -9.65 11.57 12.17
N GLY A 308 -9.42 12.42 11.16
CA GLY A 308 -8.23 13.28 11.10
C GLY A 308 -8.16 14.25 12.28
N VAL A 309 -9.29 14.93 12.57
CA VAL A 309 -9.40 15.82 13.73
C VAL A 309 -9.09 15.08 15.03
N LEU A 310 -9.48 13.82 15.19
CA LEU A 310 -9.22 13.07 16.43
C LEU A 310 -7.82 12.45 16.49
N LEU A 311 -7.27 11.96 15.37
CA LEU A 311 -6.15 11.00 15.38
C LEU A 311 -4.93 11.34 14.49
N ASP A 312 -5.01 12.31 13.57
CA ASP A 312 -4.02 12.48 12.50
C ASP A 312 -2.59 12.75 13.00
N ASN A 313 -2.43 13.67 13.95
CA ASN A 313 -1.12 14.06 14.48
C ASN A 313 -1.14 14.24 16.00
N SER A 314 0.02 14.42 16.62
CA SER A 314 0.16 14.53 18.09
C SER A 314 -0.54 15.74 18.73
N ALA A 315 -1.02 16.72 17.94
CA ALA A 315 -1.87 17.80 18.42
C ALA A 315 -3.36 17.42 18.41
N SER A 316 -3.75 16.37 17.69
CA SER A 316 -5.11 15.85 17.70
C SER A 316 -5.47 15.31 19.10
N PRO A 317 -6.63 15.66 19.68
CA PRO A 317 -6.92 15.45 21.09
C PRO A 317 -6.91 13.97 21.48
N LEU A 318 -7.45 13.09 20.63
CA LEU A 318 -7.46 11.66 20.92
C LEU A 318 -6.08 11.04 20.70
N ARG A 319 -5.36 11.44 19.65
CA ARG A 319 -3.96 11.02 19.44
C ARG A 319 -3.07 11.39 20.63
N HIS A 320 -3.14 12.64 21.07
CA HIS A 320 -2.39 13.16 22.20
C HIS A 320 -2.66 12.35 23.47
N ALA A 321 -3.94 12.09 23.78
CA ALA A 321 -4.32 11.30 24.94
C ALA A 321 -3.79 9.86 24.87
N LEU A 322 -3.82 9.24 23.69
CA LEU A 322 -3.31 7.88 23.48
C LEU A 322 -1.77 7.81 23.50
N GLU A 323 -1.06 8.86 23.08
CA GLU A 323 0.41 8.91 23.10
C GLU A 323 0.99 9.24 24.49
N THR A 324 0.26 10.00 25.31
CA THR A 324 0.77 10.50 26.61
C THR A 324 0.30 9.72 27.82
N THR A 325 -0.65 8.80 27.64
CA THR A 325 -1.18 7.97 28.72
C THR A 325 -0.19 6.91 29.19
N SER A 326 -0.20 6.61 30.49
CA SER A 326 0.56 5.49 31.07
C SER A 326 -0.16 4.14 30.93
N LEU A 327 -1.35 4.11 30.30
CA LEU A 327 -2.18 2.91 30.17
C LEU A 327 -1.71 1.95 29.07
N GLY A 328 -0.80 2.38 28.19
CA GLY A 328 -0.22 1.58 27.12
C GLY A 328 1.13 2.13 26.66
N ILE A 329 1.71 1.53 25.61
CA ILE A 329 3.00 1.97 25.04
C ILE A 329 2.80 2.96 23.90
N ALA A 330 1.83 2.69 23.01
CA ALA A 330 1.59 3.50 21.82
C ALA A 330 0.13 3.38 21.37
N PRO A 331 -0.37 4.34 20.55
CA PRO A 331 -1.61 4.16 19.83
C PRO A 331 -1.59 2.89 18.97
N SER A 332 -2.73 2.20 18.87
CA SER A 332 -2.83 1.01 18.01
C SER A 332 -2.51 1.36 16.55
N PRO A 333 -1.79 0.51 15.80
CA PRO A 333 -1.56 0.69 14.37
C PRO A 333 -2.84 0.74 13.52
N LEU A 334 -3.99 0.30 14.07
CA LEU A 334 -5.28 0.33 13.41
C LEU A 334 -6.06 1.64 13.65
N CYS A 335 -5.53 2.59 14.43
CA CYS A 335 -6.23 3.85 14.71
C CYS A 335 -6.51 4.63 13.41
N GLY A 336 -7.77 5.00 13.17
CA GLY A 336 -8.17 5.78 12.01
C GLY A 336 -9.56 5.45 11.48
N PHE A 337 -9.76 5.79 10.21
CA PHE A 337 -10.97 5.50 9.43
C PHE A 337 -10.71 4.29 8.52
N ASP A 338 -11.67 3.37 8.47
CA ASP A 338 -11.62 2.16 7.65
C ASP A 338 -12.83 2.13 6.69
N ASP A 339 -12.58 2.23 5.38
CA ASP A 339 -13.61 2.17 4.33
C ASP A 339 -13.48 0.93 3.44
N SER A 340 -12.76 -0.09 3.91
CA SER A 340 -12.53 -1.34 3.15
C SER A 340 -13.78 -2.20 2.98
N SER A 341 -14.83 -1.95 3.76
CA SER A 341 -16.12 -2.66 3.75
C SER A 341 -17.26 -1.79 3.22
N ARG A 342 -18.42 -2.39 2.92
CA ARG A 342 -19.65 -1.67 2.47
C ARG A 342 -20.11 -0.59 3.44
N GLU A 343 -19.93 -0.82 4.73
CA GLU A 343 -20.10 0.19 5.77
C GLU A 343 -18.75 0.40 6.45
N SER A 344 -18.40 1.67 6.59
CA SER A 344 -17.10 2.10 7.13
C SER A 344 -17.01 1.93 8.65
N GLY A 345 -15.80 1.97 9.18
CA GLY A 345 -15.49 1.90 10.60
C GLY A 345 -14.61 3.05 11.08
N PHE A 346 -14.69 3.35 12.36
CA PHE A 346 -13.69 4.17 13.07
C PHE A 346 -13.07 3.36 14.19
N ILE A 347 -11.74 3.31 14.25
CA ILE A 347 -10.98 2.51 15.21
C ILE A 347 -10.07 3.44 16.01
N CYS A 348 -10.00 3.26 17.33
CA CYS A 348 -9.01 3.93 18.17
C CYS A 348 -8.65 3.08 19.40
N GLY A 349 -7.43 3.21 19.91
CA GLY A 349 -7.01 2.51 21.12
C GLY A 349 -5.51 2.43 21.28
N LEU A 350 -5.05 1.51 22.12
CA LEU A 350 -3.63 1.35 22.48
C LEU A 350 -3.12 -0.04 22.11
N GLU A 351 -1.84 -0.09 21.78
CA GLU A 351 -1.02 -1.29 21.89
C GLU A 351 -0.07 -1.21 23.10
N GLY A 352 0.42 -2.36 23.53
CA GLY A 352 1.32 -2.46 24.67
C GLY A 352 0.68 -2.16 26.03
N SER A 353 -0.60 -2.47 26.20
CA SER A 353 -1.33 -2.35 27.46
C SER A 353 -1.39 -3.67 28.23
N ASN A 354 -2.22 -3.75 29.27
CA ASN A 354 -2.56 -4.96 30.01
C ASN A 354 -4.10 -5.12 30.12
N PRO A 355 -4.64 -6.34 30.21
CA PRO A 355 -6.09 -6.57 30.16
C PRO A 355 -6.90 -5.82 31.23
N GLU A 356 -6.33 -5.65 32.42
CA GLU A 356 -6.94 -4.93 33.54
C GLU A 356 -7.07 -3.42 33.31
N GLN A 357 -6.34 -2.85 32.35
CA GLN A 357 -6.42 -1.43 32.00
C GLN A 357 -7.56 -1.13 31.01
N ALA A 358 -8.26 -2.14 30.51
CA ALA A 358 -9.21 -1.98 29.41
C ALA A 358 -10.36 -1.01 29.72
N ASP A 359 -10.89 -1.01 30.94
CA ASP A 359 -11.94 -0.07 31.36
C ASP A 359 -11.38 1.37 31.42
N ALA A 360 -10.16 1.56 31.93
CA ALA A 360 -9.51 2.87 32.00
C ALA A 360 -9.18 3.44 30.61
N VAL A 361 -8.79 2.59 29.65
CA VAL A 361 -8.57 2.98 28.26
C VAL A 361 -9.88 3.43 27.59
N GLU A 362 -10.96 2.67 27.77
CA GLU A 362 -12.29 3.08 27.28
C GLU A 362 -12.73 4.41 27.92
N GLU A 363 -12.55 4.57 29.23
CA GLU A 363 -12.90 5.81 29.93
C GLU A 363 -12.11 7.02 29.40
N LEU A 364 -10.79 6.88 29.20
CA LEU A 364 -9.94 7.92 28.63
C LEU A 364 -10.45 8.37 27.25
N ILE A 365 -10.79 7.42 26.37
CA ILE A 365 -11.31 7.71 25.04
C ILE A 365 -12.63 8.47 25.15
N PHE A 366 -13.57 8.01 25.99
CA PHE A 366 -14.85 8.70 26.19
C PHE A 366 -14.70 10.09 26.80
N GLN A 367 -13.76 10.29 27.72
CA GLN A 367 -13.48 11.62 28.28
C GLN A 367 -13.07 12.59 27.17
N VAL A 368 -12.18 12.19 26.27
CA VAL A 368 -11.75 13.03 25.14
C VAL A 368 -12.90 13.28 24.16
N LEU A 369 -13.65 12.24 23.79
CA LEU A 369 -14.78 12.38 22.86
C LEU A 369 -15.87 13.33 23.41
N ASN A 370 -16.19 13.25 24.70
CA ASN A 370 -17.12 14.19 25.34
C ASN A 370 -16.57 15.62 25.35
N GLN A 371 -15.27 15.82 25.60
CA GLN A 371 -14.66 17.15 25.53
C GLN A 371 -14.76 17.76 24.13
N VAL A 372 -14.49 16.98 23.08
CA VAL A 372 -14.62 17.42 21.69
C VAL A 372 -16.09 17.71 21.34
N ALA A 373 -17.02 16.87 21.80
CA ALA A 373 -18.45 17.11 21.60
C ALA A 373 -18.93 18.40 22.30
N ASP A 374 -18.45 18.70 23.51
CA ASP A 374 -18.93 19.83 24.29
C ASP A 374 -18.28 21.16 23.91
N LYS A 375 -16.98 21.14 23.56
CA LYS A 375 -16.18 22.35 23.35
C LYS A 375 -15.75 22.57 21.90
N GLY A 376 -15.87 21.55 21.04
CA GLY A 376 -15.29 21.56 19.71
C GLY A 376 -13.77 21.56 19.72
N VAL A 377 -13.19 21.92 18.57
CA VAL A 377 -11.75 22.12 18.36
C VAL A 377 -11.53 23.46 17.63
N PRO A 378 -10.32 24.05 17.68
CA PRO A 378 -10.02 25.27 16.92
C PRO A 378 -10.30 25.08 15.42
N LEU A 379 -10.88 26.09 14.76
CA LEU A 379 -11.23 26.03 13.34
C LEU A 379 -9.99 25.78 12.48
N GLU A 380 -8.86 26.39 12.83
CA GLU A 380 -7.59 26.26 12.12
C GLU A 380 -7.13 24.80 12.05
N MET A 381 -7.41 24.03 13.11
CA MET A 381 -7.12 22.60 13.13
C MET A 381 -8.01 21.84 12.14
N VAL A 382 -9.31 22.14 12.11
CA VAL A 382 -10.26 21.51 11.17
C VAL A 382 -9.91 21.86 9.72
N GLU A 383 -9.56 23.12 9.44
CA GLU A 383 -9.11 23.56 8.13
C GLU A 383 -7.82 22.87 7.69
N SER A 384 -6.86 22.71 8.60
CA SER A 384 -5.63 21.96 8.34
C SER A 384 -5.92 20.48 8.02
N MET A 385 -6.84 19.84 8.74
CA MET A 385 -7.22 18.44 8.46
C MET A 385 -7.93 18.29 7.12
N LEU A 386 -8.86 19.19 6.81
CA LEU A 386 -9.52 19.21 5.50
C LEU A 386 -8.51 19.47 4.38
N HIS A 387 -7.49 20.31 4.61
CA HIS A 387 -6.41 20.54 3.67
C HIS A 387 -5.60 19.26 3.40
N GLN A 388 -5.23 18.51 4.45
CA GLN A 388 -4.50 17.24 4.30
C GLN A 388 -5.33 16.17 3.60
N ILE A 389 -6.64 16.08 3.90
CA ILE A 389 -7.56 15.18 3.19
C ILE A 389 -7.64 15.56 1.71
N GLU A 390 -7.79 16.84 1.39
CA GLU A 390 -7.80 17.31 0.00
C GLU A 390 -6.50 16.96 -0.73
N LEU A 391 -5.34 17.16 -0.09
CA LEU A 391 -4.04 16.78 -0.64
C LEU A 391 -3.96 15.28 -0.94
N HIS A 392 -4.33 14.43 0.02
CA HIS A 392 -4.29 12.98 -0.13
C HIS A 392 -5.22 12.48 -1.25
N GLN A 393 -6.43 13.03 -1.32
CA GLN A 393 -7.41 12.66 -2.33
C GLN A 393 -7.04 13.17 -3.74
N ARG A 394 -6.35 14.31 -3.83
CA ARG A 394 -5.90 14.85 -5.12
C ARG A 394 -4.62 14.21 -5.63
N GLU A 395 -3.74 13.79 -4.73
CA GLU A 395 -2.46 13.21 -5.07
C GLU A 395 -2.62 11.80 -5.63
N ILE A 396 -2.42 11.66 -6.94
CA ILE A 396 -2.44 10.38 -7.63
C ILE A 396 -1.02 10.13 -8.16
N THR A 397 -0.26 9.30 -7.46
CA THR A 397 1.08 8.91 -7.88
C THR A 397 1.04 7.67 -8.77
N GLY A 398 2.00 7.57 -9.70
CA GLY A 398 2.24 6.37 -10.51
C GLY A 398 3.22 5.37 -9.86
N ASP A 399 3.58 5.59 -8.58
CA ASP A 399 4.52 4.76 -7.86
C ASP A 399 3.80 3.50 -7.33
N GLY A 400 4.30 2.33 -7.74
CA GLY A 400 3.70 1.03 -7.41
C GLY A 400 2.57 0.62 -8.37
N PHE A 401 1.55 1.45 -8.53
CA PHE A 401 0.46 1.24 -9.50
C PHE A 401 0.50 2.28 -10.61
N PRO A 402 0.28 1.89 -11.89
CA PRO A 402 0.05 2.85 -12.97
C PRO A 402 -1.05 3.86 -12.61
N TYR A 403 -0.89 5.11 -13.05
CA TYR A 403 -1.84 6.20 -12.79
C TYR A 403 -3.29 5.81 -13.12
N GLY A 404 -3.53 5.27 -14.31
CA GLY A 404 -4.85 4.79 -14.72
C GLY A 404 -5.44 3.70 -13.82
N LEU A 405 -4.59 2.82 -13.30
CA LEU A 405 -5.03 1.74 -12.41
C LEU A 405 -5.44 2.30 -11.06
N ARG A 406 -4.76 3.32 -10.54
CA ARG A 406 -5.17 4.02 -9.33
C ARG A 406 -6.57 4.62 -9.48
N LEU A 407 -6.84 5.30 -10.60
CA LEU A 407 -8.16 5.86 -10.88
C LEU A 407 -9.25 4.78 -10.98
N VAL A 408 -8.95 3.69 -11.68
CA VAL A 408 -9.87 2.54 -11.81
C VAL A 408 -10.17 1.92 -10.45
N LEU A 409 -9.17 1.72 -9.58
CA LEU A 409 -9.37 1.17 -8.24
C LEU A 409 -10.19 2.10 -7.34
N ASN A 410 -9.95 3.42 -7.40
CA ASN A 410 -10.73 4.41 -6.66
C ASN A 410 -12.22 4.39 -7.05
N ALA A 411 -12.53 4.06 -8.31
CA ALA A 411 -13.91 3.94 -8.80
C ALA A 411 -14.52 2.54 -8.59
N LEU A 412 -13.73 1.52 -8.25
CA LEU A 412 -14.20 0.14 -8.13
C LEU A 412 -15.14 -0.06 -6.94
N SER A 413 -14.72 0.36 -5.74
CA SER A 413 -15.52 0.22 -4.50
C SER A 413 -16.93 0.84 -4.64
N PRO A 414 -17.09 2.12 -5.06
CA PRO A 414 -18.43 2.66 -5.28
C PRO A 414 -19.20 1.87 -6.34
N MET A 415 -18.57 1.46 -7.46
CA MET A 415 -19.27 0.72 -8.52
C MET A 415 -19.79 -0.65 -8.09
N ILE A 416 -19.01 -1.38 -7.29
CA ILE A 416 -19.33 -2.76 -6.87
C ILE A 416 -20.39 -2.78 -5.77
N HIS A 417 -20.41 -1.77 -4.90
CA HIS A 417 -21.41 -1.65 -3.83
C HIS A 417 -22.65 -0.83 -4.24
N GLY A 418 -22.69 -0.28 -5.46
CA GLY A 418 -23.84 0.43 -6.02
C GLY A 418 -23.87 1.94 -5.78
N GLY A 419 -22.76 2.53 -5.35
CA GLY A 419 -22.53 3.97 -5.32
C GLY A 419 -22.16 4.58 -6.68
N ASP A 420 -21.93 5.89 -6.69
CA ASP A 420 -21.60 6.64 -7.91
C ASP A 420 -20.07 6.83 -8.08
N PRO A 421 -19.40 6.16 -9.03
CA PRO A 421 -17.95 6.35 -9.25
C PRO A 421 -17.55 7.76 -9.66
N VAL A 422 -18.44 8.52 -10.33
CA VAL A 422 -18.10 9.87 -10.81
C VAL A 422 -17.92 10.80 -9.62
N SER A 423 -18.75 10.67 -8.59
CA SER A 423 -18.67 11.47 -7.36
C SER A 423 -17.42 11.17 -6.53
N PHE A 424 -16.88 9.94 -6.61
CA PHE A 424 -15.63 9.55 -5.93
C PHE A 424 -14.38 9.99 -6.68
N LEU A 425 -14.45 10.13 -8.00
CA LEU A 425 -13.34 10.67 -8.80
C LEU A 425 -13.35 12.21 -8.87
N ASN A 426 -14.54 12.83 -8.82
CA ASN A 426 -14.73 14.28 -8.80
C ASN A 426 -15.13 14.76 -7.40
N ILE A 427 -14.14 14.87 -6.52
CA ILE A 427 -14.33 15.23 -5.11
C ILE A 427 -14.62 16.73 -4.88
N ASP A 428 -14.43 17.59 -5.89
CA ASP A 428 -14.54 19.05 -5.76
C ASP A 428 -15.87 19.53 -5.15
N PRO A 429 -17.04 19.02 -5.58
CA PRO A 429 -18.32 19.46 -5.02
C PRO A 429 -18.45 19.14 -3.52
N VAL A 430 -18.02 17.95 -3.11
CA VAL A 430 -18.09 17.50 -1.72
C VAL A 430 -17.10 18.27 -0.86
N LEU A 431 -15.88 18.52 -1.36
CA LEU A 431 -14.91 19.37 -0.68
C LEU A 431 -15.44 20.79 -0.43
N ALA A 432 -16.13 21.38 -1.41
CA ALA A 432 -16.72 22.71 -1.26
C ALA A 432 -17.84 22.70 -0.20
N GLU A 433 -18.68 21.67 -0.19
CA GLU A 433 -19.73 21.48 0.82
C GLU A 433 -19.14 21.32 2.23
N VAL A 434 -18.19 20.41 2.41
CA VAL A 434 -17.52 20.19 3.71
C VAL A 434 -16.80 21.46 4.17
N ARG A 435 -16.13 22.18 3.27
CA ARG A 435 -15.47 23.47 3.59
C ARG A 435 -16.45 24.52 4.09
N ALA A 436 -17.67 24.57 3.55
CA ALA A 436 -18.71 25.46 4.05
C ALA A 436 -19.25 25.00 5.42
N ASN A 437 -19.41 23.68 5.61
CA ASN A 437 -19.93 23.10 6.85
C ASN A 437 -18.99 23.30 8.04
N ILE A 438 -17.67 23.17 7.86
CA ILE A 438 -16.69 23.32 8.96
C ILE A 438 -16.66 24.73 9.55
N GLN A 439 -17.21 25.74 8.85
CA GLN A 439 -17.34 27.10 9.37
C GLN A 439 -18.38 27.20 10.49
N GLN A 440 -19.25 26.19 10.64
CA GLN A 440 -20.20 26.10 11.73
C GLN A 440 -19.51 25.50 12.96
N PRO A 441 -19.45 26.20 14.11
CA PRO A 441 -18.75 25.71 15.31
C PRO A 441 -19.26 24.36 15.83
N ASP A 442 -20.55 24.08 15.62
CA ASP A 442 -21.19 22.84 16.07
C ASP A 442 -20.98 21.65 15.12
N PHE A 443 -20.32 21.84 13.97
CA PHE A 443 -20.17 20.79 12.96
C PHE A 443 -19.40 19.58 13.49
N ILE A 444 -18.16 19.77 13.97
CA ILE A 444 -17.35 18.71 14.58
C ILE A 444 -18.03 18.14 15.84
N PRO A 445 -18.51 18.96 16.81
CA PRO A 445 -19.33 18.50 17.91
C PRO A 445 -20.46 17.55 17.53
N ASN A 446 -21.25 17.90 16.52
CA ASN A 446 -22.38 17.09 16.07
C ASN A 446 -21.94 15.81 15.36
N LEU A 447 -20.84 15.84 14.61
CA LEU A 447 -20.25 14.64 14.05
C LEU A 447 -19.76 13.68 15.14
N THR A 448 -19.06 14.18 16.16
CA THR A 448 -18.59 13.36 17.29
C THR A 448 -19.76 12.70 18.03
N ARG A 449 -20.83 13.45 18.30
CA ARG A 449 -22.04 12.89 18.92
C ARG A 449 -22.68 11.80 18.06
N ARG A 450 -23.01 12.13 16.81
CA ARG A 450 -23.74 11.24 15.88
C ARG A 450 -22.97 9.97 15.54
N LEU A 451 -21.69 10.09 15.22
CA LEU A 451 -20.88 8.97 14.71
C LEU A 451 -20.34 8.08 15.83
N LEU A 452 -20.04 8.65 17.00
CA LEU A 452 -19.30 7.95 18.07
C LEU A 452 -20.07 7.86 19.39
N LEU A 453 -20.49 8.98 20.00
CA LEU A 453 -21.07 8.95 21.36
C LEU A 453 -22.47 8.32 21.40
N ASP A 454 -23.33 8.69 20.45
CA ASP A 454 -24.72 8.22 20.36
C ASP A 454 -24.86 6.92 19.58
N ASN A 455 -23.75 6.39 19.04
CA ASN A 455 -23.73 5.19 18.22
C ASN A 455 -23.51 3.93 19.09
N PRO A 456 -24.55 3.09 19.31
CA PRO A 456 -24.43 1.89 20.12
C PRO A 456 -23.73 0.74 19.39
N HIS A 457 -23.55 0.83 18.06
CA HIS A 457 -22.80 -0.16 17.30
C HIS A 457 -21.30 0.05 17.49
N ARG A 458 -20.85 -0.30 18.69
CA ARG A 458 -19.46 -0.19 19.15
C ARG A 458 -18.98 -1.52 19.71
N VAL A 459 -17.75 -1.88 19.40
CA VAL A 459 -17.04 -3.03 19.97
C VAL A 459 -15.81 -2.55 20.71
N ARG A 460 -15.64 -2.96 21.96
CA ARG A 460 -14.36 -2.90 22.68
C ARG A 460 -13.71 -4.28 22.62
N LEU A 461 -12.55 -4.38 21.98
CA LEU A 461 -11.76 -5.59 21.91
C LEU A 461 -10.49 -5.46 22.77
N VAL A 462 -10.32 -6.39 23.69
CA VAL A 462 -9.08 -6.62 24.43
C VAL A 462 -8.44 -7.88 23.86
N MET A 463 -7.34 -7.73 23.12
CA MET A 463 -6.62 -8.86 22.53
C MET A 463 -5.29 -9.07 23.28
N ALA A 464 -5.24 -10.07 24.14
CA ALA A 464 -4.13 -10.34 25.05
C ALA A 464 -3.21 -11.46 24.52
N PRO A 465 -1.91 -11.47 24.86
CA PRO A 465 -1.04 -12.60 24.50
C PRO A 465 -1.41 -13.88 25.28
N ASP A 466 -1.44 -15.03 24.61
CA ASP A 466 -1.45 -16.35 25.25
C ASP A 466 -0.22 -17.15 24.81
N VAL A 467 0.69 -17.38 25.76
CA VAL A 467 1.95 -18.14 25.56
C VAL A 467 1.74 -19.62 25.22
N ASN A 468 0.52 -20.13 25.42
CA ASN A 468 0.17 -21.51 25.09
C ASN A 468 -0.63 -21.61 23.79
N LEU A 469 -1.16 -20.50 23.24
CA LEU A 469 -2.07 -20.55 22.09
C LEU A 469 -1.38 -21.10 20.85
N GLY A 470 -0.16 -20.67 20.54
CA GLY A 470 0.58 -21.20 19.37
C GLY A 470 0.84 -22.70 19.49
N ALA A 471 1.20 -23.19 20.67
CA ALA A 471 1.38 -24.62 20.92
C ALA A 471 0.05 -25.40 20.83
N LYS A 472 -1.07 -24.82 21.32
CA LYS A 472 -2.41 -25.40 21.19
C LYS A 472 -2.86 -25.48 19.72
N GLU A 473 -2.61 -24.44 18.93
CA GLU A 473 -2.93 -24.41 17.50
C GLU A 473 -2.15 -25.48 16.74
N ILE A 474 -0.83 -25.60 16.98
CA ILE A 474 0.02 -26.66 16.41
C ILE A 474 -0.47 -28.05 16.82
N ALA A 475 -0.75 -28.26 18.11
CA ALA A 475 -1.25 -29.55 18.60
C ALA A 475 -2.62 -29.91 18.02
N SER A 476 -3.51 -28.92 17.85
CA SER A 476 -4.81 -29.10 17.20
C SER A 476 -4.65 -29.49 15.73
N GLU A 477 -3.73 -28.86 15.00
CA GLU A 477 -3.43 -29.21 13.61
C GLU A 477 -2.88 -30.64 13.50
N GLN A 478 -1.93 -31.01 14.36
CA GLN A 478 -1.37 -32.36 14.42
C GLN A 478 -2.45 -33.40 14.75
N ALA A 479 -3.30 -33.14 15.75
CA ALA A 479 -4.38 -34.04 16.12
C ALA A 479 -5.42 -34.21 14.98
N GLN A 480 -5.70 -33.15 14.22
CA GLN A 480 -6.57 -33.24 13.03
C GLN A 480 -5.95 -34.12 11.94
N LEU A 481 -4.66 -33.95 11.65
CA LEU A 481 -3.93 -34.76 10.68
C LEU A 481 -3.81 -36.23 11.11
N GLU A 482 -3.57 -36.50 12.39
CA GLU A 482 -3.56 -37.85 12.96
C GLU A 482 -4.94 -38.51 12.91
N ALA A 483 -5.99 -37.79 13.31
CA ALA A 483 -7.37 -38.27 13.22
C ALA A 483 -7.74 -38.59 11.77
N LEU A 484 -7.41 -37.71 10.83
CA LEU A 484 -7.60 -37.94 9.39
C LEU A 484 -6.88 -39.21 8.96
N LYS A 485 -5.58 -39.34 9.24
CA LYS A 485 -4.78 -40.52 8.89
C LYS A 485 -5.36 -41.83 9.47
N ASN A 486 -5.87 -41.79 10.70
CA ASN A 486 -6.49 -42.96 11.34
C ASN A 486 -7.81 -43.38 10.70
N THR A 487 -8.53 -42.45 10.06
CA THR A 487 -9.74 -42.75 9.29
C THR A 487 -9.48 -43.17 7.85
N MET A 488 -8.26 -42.97 7.33
CA MET A 488 -7.89 -43.30 5.96
C MET A 488 -7.76 -44.81 5.76
N THR A 489 -8.44 -45.33 4.74
CA THR A 489 -8.20 -46.67 4.22
C THR A 489 -6.84 -46.74 3.52
N ASP A 490 -6.34 -47.96 3.25
CA ASP A 490 -5.10 -48.13 2.45
C ASP A 490 -5.27 -47.56 1.03
N GLU A 491 -6.50 -47.55 0.50
CA GLU A 491 -6.84 -46.90 -0.76
C GLU A 491 -6.70 -45.37 -0.66
N ASP A 492 -7.17 -44.74 0.41
CA ASP A 492 -7.02 -43.30 0.66
C ASP A 492 -5.54 -42.91 0.79
N LYS A 493 -4.74 -43.70 1.52
CA LYS A 493 -3.29 -43.45 1.67
C LYS A 493 -2.58 -43.58 0.33
N THR A 494 -2.94 -44.59 -0.46
CA THR A 494 -2.43 -44.76 -1.82
C THR A 494 -2.84 -43.59 -2.72
N LYS A 495 -4.04 -43.04 -2.55
CA LYS A 495 -4.51 -41.86 -3.29
C LYS A 495 -3.69 -40.62 -2.97
N VAL A 496 -3.36 -40.39 -1.69
CA VAL A 496 -2.47 -39.27 -1.29
C VAL A 496 -1.10 -39.40 -1.95
N ILE A 497 -0.46 -40.57 -1.87
CA ILE A 497 0.84 -40.81 -2.52
C ILE A 497 0.77 -40.56 -4.03
N LYS A 498 -0.25 -41.12 -4.70
CA LYS A 498 -0.46 -40.91 -6.13
C LYS A 498 -0.69 -39.44 -6.49
N GLN A 499 -1.43 -38.70 -5.66
CA GLN A 499 -1.66 -37.26 -5.86
C GLN A 499 -0.36 -36.47 -5.72
N THR A 500 0.45 -36.75 -4.70
CA THR A 500 1.77 -36.12 -4.51
C THR A 500 2.66 -36.36 -5.72
N ALA A 501 2.80 -37.61 -6.16
CA ALA A 501 3.61 -37.95 -7.33
C ALA A 501 3.07 -37.33 -8.63
N ALA A 502 1.74 -37.29 -8.81
CA ALA A 502 1.11 -36.65 -9.97
C ALA A 502 1.33 -35.14 -9.98
N LEU A 503 1.24 -34.48 -8.82
CA LEU A 503 1.52 -33.04 -8.69
C LEU A 503 2.99 -32.74 -8.98
N GLU A 504 3.92 -33.52 -8.41
CA GLU A 504 5.35 -33.37 -8.68
C GLU A 504 5.65 -33.54 -10.17
N SER A 505 5.10 -34.57 -10.81
CA SER A 505 5.23 -34.80 -12.25
C SER A 505 4.65 -33.63 -13.06
N ARG A 506 3.48 -33.12 -12.68
CA ARG A 506 2.87 -31.94 -13.32
C ARG A 506 3.71 -30.68 -13.15
N GLN A 507 4.35 -30.51 -11.99
CA GLN A 507 5.23 -29.38 -11.68
C GLN A 507 6.52 -29.40 -12.52
N GLN A 508 7.02 -30.59 -12.83
CA GLN A 508 8.21 -30.78 -13.66
C GLN A 508 7.92 -30.80 -15.17
N THR A 509 6.66 -31.00 -15.55
CA THR A 509 6.23 -31.02 -16.95
C THR A 509 6.43 -29.65 -17.59
N LYS A 510 7.06 -29.62 -18.77
CA LYS A 510 7.22 -28.42 -19.58
C LYS A 510 6.01 -28.24 -20.50
N ASP A 511 5.24 -27.19 -20.29
CA ASP A 511 4.13 -26.85 -21.18
C ASP A 511 4.61 -26.25 -22.50
N ASN A 512 3.78 -26.37 -23.54
CA ASN A 512 4.02 -25.70 -24.81
C ASN A 512 3.68 -24.19 -24.69
N PRO A 513 4.67 -23.29 -24.69
CA PRO A 513 4.42 -21.86 -24.53
C PRO A 513 3.75 -21.22 -25.75
N ASP A 514 3.75 -21.87 -26.91
CA ASP A 514 3.16 -21.33 -28.14
C ASP A 514 1.62 -21.33 -28.12
N LEU A 515 1.01 -21.96 -27.12
CA LEU A 515 -0.42 -21.84 -26.85
C LEU A 515 -0.78 -20.45 -26.29
N LEU A 516 0.18 -19.73 -25.71
CA LEU A 516 -0.01 -18.36 -25.24
C LEU A 516 0.39 -17.35 -26.32
N PRO A 517 -0.31 -16.21 -26.39
CA PRO A 517 0.16 -15.11 -27.22
C PRO A 517 1.52 -14.59 -26.74
N LYS A 518 2.20 -13.82 -27.59
CA LYS A 518 3.43 -13.12 -27.23
C LYS A 518 3.56 -11.83 -28.01
N VAL A 519 4.30 -10.90 -27.41
CA VAL A 519 5.02 -9.88 -28.16
C VAL A 519 6.35 -10.43 -28.69
N GLY A 520 6.82 -9.87 -29.79
CA GLY A 520 8.14 -10.08 -30.35
C GLY A 520 9.00 -8.81 -30.22
N LEU A 521 10.24 -8.89 -30.70
CA LEU A 521 11.14 -7.73 -30.70
C LEU A 521 10.61 -6.60 -31.58
N GLU A 522 9.85 -6.95 -32.62
CA GLU A 522 9.18 -6.00 -33.50
C GLU A 522 8.10 -5.14 -32.81
N ASP A 523 7.64 -5.54 -31.62
CA ASP A 523 6.66 -4.80 -30.83
C ASP A 523 7.31 -3.87 -29.79
N VAL A 524 8.62 -3.95 -29.63
CA VAL A 524 9.40 -3.07 -28.73
C VAL A 524 9.72 -1.79 -29.49
N GLN A 525 9.42 -0.64 -28.89
CA GLN A 525 9.78 0.65 -29.49
C GLN A 525 11.30 0.82 -29.49
N ASP A 526 11.86 1.22 -30.63
CA ASP A 526 13.30 1.49 -30.77
C ASP A 526 13.75 2.70 -29.93
N GLU A 527 12.83 3.64 -29.67
CA GLU A 527 13.10 4.87 -28.94
C GLU A 527 12.49 4.84 -27.54
N LEU A 528 13.32 5.12 -26.53
CA LEU A 528 12.86 5.36 -25.17
C LEU A 528 12.20 6.74 -25.08
N LYS A 529 10.90 6.78 -24.78
CA LYS A 529 10.20 8.05 -24.51
C LYS A 529 10.64 8.63 -23.16
N ILE A 530 11.56 9.58 -23.21
CA ILE A 530 11.95 10.38 -22.04
C ILE A 530 11.03 11.60 -21.97
N PRO A 531 10.35 11.88 -20.83
CA PRO A 531 9.54 13.08 -20.70
C PRO A 531 10.36 14.34 -21.01
N GLU A 532 9.90 15.14 -21.96
CA GLU A 532 10.50 16.42 -22.28
C GLU A 532 9.85 17.55 -21.47
N GLY A 533 10.69 18.43 -20.95
CA GLY A 533 10.31 19.64 -20.24
C GLY A 533 10.83 20.88 -20.95
N THR A 534 10.22 22.03 -20.71
CA THR A 534 10.73 23.31 -21.21
C THR A 534 11.86 23.77 -20.31
N VAL A 535 13.05 24.03 -20.86
CA VAL A 535 14.18 24.59 -20.11
C VAL A 535 14.06 26.10 -20.11
N LYS A 536 13.89 26.67 -18.92
CA LYS A 536 13.78 28.13 -18.72
C LYS A 536 14.28 28.47 -17.33
N ALA A 537 15.43 29.14 -17.24
CA ALA A 537 16.02 29.53 -15.97
C ALA A 537 15.13 30.50 -15.18
N VAL A 538 15.20 30.42 -13.85
CA VAL A 538 14.65 31.42 -12.94
C VAL A 538 15.81 32.26 -12.40
N ASN A 539 15.93 33.51 -12.83
CA ASN A 539 17.14 34.31 -12.63
C ASN A 539 18.38 33.53 -13.12
N ALA A 540 19.34 33.23 -12.23
CA ALA A 540 20.54 32.45 -12.53
C ALA A 540 20.39 30.94 -12.23
N LEU A 541 19.24 30.49 -11.71
CA LEU A 541 18.99 29.09 -11.39
C LEU A 541 18.52 28.34 -12.65
N PRO A 542 19.25 27.32 -13.14
CA PRO A 542 18.76 26.46 -14.21
C PRO A 542 17.45 25.80 -13.78
N ALA A 543 16.45 25.79 -14.65
CA ALA A 543 15.17 25.17 -14.32
C ALA A 543 14.52 24.46 -15.52
N THR A 544 13.88 23.33 -15.22
CA THR A 544 13.14 22.49 -16.17
C THR A 544 11.68 22.38 -15.73
N TRP A 545 10.77 22.68 -16.66
CA TRP A 545 9.34 22.80 -16.40
C TRP A 545 8.56 21.72 -17.13
N PHE A 546 7.77 20.94 -16.39
CA PHE A 546 6.89 19.91 -16.91
C PHE A 546 5.42 20.32 -16.71
N ALA A 547 4.75 20.66 -17.82
CA ALA A 547 3.31 20.90 -17.83
C ALA A 547 2.55 19.58 -17.83
N ARG A 548 1.90 19.21 -16.73
CA ARG A 548 1.15 17.94 -16.57
C ARG A 548 -0.18 18.21 -15.86
N ALA A 549 -1.15 17.30 -16.04
CA ALA A 549 -2.42 17.34 -15.30
C ALA A 549 -2.17 16.78 -13.90
N THR A 550 -1.92 17.68 -12.95
CA THR A 550 -1.53 17.33 -11.58
C THR A 550 -2.70 17.34 -10.60
N ASN A 551 -3.94 17.41 -11.11
CA ASN A 551 -5.16 17.47 -10.29
C ASN A 551 -5.16 18.64 -9.28
N GLY A 552 -4.66 19.81 -9.70
CA GLY A 552 -4.51 20.98 -8.84
C GLY A 552 -3.33 20.94 -7.86
N MET A 553 -2.39 20.00 -8.03
CA MET A 553 -1.14 19.93 -7.24
C MET A 553 0.03 20.64 -7.93
N VAL A 554 1.04 21.03 -7.17
CA VAL A 554 2.33 21.49 -7.67
C VAL A 554 3.45 20.71 -6.97
N TYR A 555 4.48 20.39 -7.73
CA TYR A 555 5.69 19.72 -7.24
C TYR A 555 6.89 20.58 -7.58
N GLN A 556 7.70 20.89 -6.57
CA GLN A 556 8.90 21.71 -6.69
C GLN A 556 10.08 20.92 -6.11
N THR A 557 11.09 20.67 -6.93
CA THR A 557 12.28 19.90 -6.54
C THR A 557 13.54 20.67 -6.87
N LEU A 558 14.40 20.86 -5.87
CA LEU A 558 15.76 21.33 -6.06
C LEU A 558 16.71 20.13 -6.08
N VAL A 559 17.44 20.00 -7.17
CA VAL A 559 18.41 18.92 -7.40
C VAL A 559 19.81 19.49 -7.31
N PHE A 560 20.62 18.91 -6.45
CA PHE A 560 22.01 19.30 -6.18
C PHE A 560 22.93 18.16 -6.59
N ASP A 561 24.05 18.50 -7.23
CA ASP A 561 25.15 17.54 -7.32
C ASP A 561 25.67 17.29 -5.89
N LEU A 562 25.87 16.01 -5.54
CA LEU A 562 26.38 15.64 -4.22
C LEU A 562 27.88 16.01 -4.15
N PRO A 563 28.32 16.77 -3.13
CA PRO A 563 29.73 17.10 -2.95
C PRO A 563 30.51 15.87 -2.49
N ASP A 564 31.84 15.92 -2.61
CA ASP A 564 32.69 14.99 -1.89
C ASP A 564 32.63 15.27 -0.37
N LEU A 565 32.47 14.19 0.40
CA LEU A 565 32.23 14.23 1.84
C LEU A 565 33.24 13.33 2.54
N GLU A 566 33.78 13.82 3.64
CA GLU A 566 34.60 13.02 4.55
C GLU A 566 33.81 11.78 5.02
N PRO A 567 34.48 10.63 5.27
CA PRO A 567 33.81 9.37 5.57
C PRO A 567 32.77 9.44 6.70
N ASP A 568 33.02 10.27 7.72
CA ASP A 568 32.11 10.44 8.85
C ASP A 568 30.86 11.26 8.47
N LEU A 569 31.01 12.35 7.70
CA LEU A 569 29.88 13.12 7.18
C LEU A 569 29.04 12.29 6.22
N LEU A 570 29.69 11.46 5.38
CA LEU A 570 29.01 10.55 4.47
C LEU A 570 28.18 9.50 5.22
N ASP A 571 28.61 9.07 6.41
CA ASP A 571 27.82 8.16 7.27
C ASP A 571 26.61 8.85 7.91
N LYS A 572 26.65 10.17 8.09
CA LYS A 572 25.53 10.96 8.64
C LYS A 572 24.57 11.46 7.58
N LEU A 573 24.93 11.37 6.30
CA LEU A 573 24.14 11.92 5.20
C LEU A 573 22.68 11.41 5.14
N PRO A 574 22.36 10.12 5.38
CA PRO A 574 20.96 9.68 5.46
C PRO A 574 20.20 10.36 6.60
N LEU A 575 20.78 10.41 7.80
CA LEU A 575 20.17 11.06 8.95
C LEU A 575 20.06 12.57 8.79
N PHE A 576 20.98 13.20 8.06
CA PHE A 576 20.85 14.59 7.65
C PHE A 576 19.59 14.80 6.82
N CYS A 577 19.30 13.91 5.87
CA CYS A 577 18.08 13.99 5.08
C CYS A 577 16.83 13.84 5.95
N ASP A 578 16.84 12.89 6.89
CA ASP A 578 15.73 12.67 7.82
C ASP A 578 15.52 13.87 8.76
N CYS A 579 16.60 14.55 9.18
CA CYS A 579 16.54 15.67 10.10
C CYS A 579 16.22 17.02 9.44
N LEU A 580 16.66 17.25 8.19
CA LEU A 580 16.61 18.58 7.56
C LEU A 580 15.19 19.18 7.52
N THR A 581 14.18 18.34 7.34
CA THR A 581 12.77 18.76 7.24
C THR A 581 12.03 18.77 8.58
N GLU A 582 12.69 18.31 9.65
CA GLU A 582 12.10 17.99 10.96
C GLU A 582 12.63 18.88 12.11
N VAL A 583 13.39 19.91 11.76
CA VAL A 583 14.01 20.87 12.69
C VAL A 583 13.53 22.30 12.45
N GLY A 584 13.75 23.17 13.41
CA GLY A 584 13.43 24.59 13.34
C GLY A 584 14.22 25.32 12.26
N CYS A 585 13.65 26.40 11.73
CA CYS A 585 14.29 27.25 10.72
C CYS A 585 14.25 28.72 11.13
N GLY A 586 15.39 29.40 11.08
CA GLY A 586 15.51 30.81 11.47
C GLY A 586 15.01 31.06 12.90
N ASN A 587 13.94 31.84 13.06
CA ASN A 587 13.36 32.16 14.36
C ASN A 587 12.31 31.14 14.85
N LYS A 588 11.91 30.18 14.01
CA LYS A 588 10.87 29.19 14.33
C LYS A 588 11.51 27.92 14.90
N ASN A 589 10.90 27.33 15.91
CA ASN A 589 11.27 26.01 16.43
C ASN A 589 10.68 24.88 15.57
N TYR A 590 11.08 23.63 15.82
CA TYR A 590 10.62 22.48 15.02
C TYR A 590 9.09 22.30 15.00
N ARG A 591 8.38 22.65 16.08
CA ARG A 591 6.91 22.50 16.17
C ARG A 591 6.20 23.54 15.32
N GLU A 592 6.68 24.78 15.35
CA GLU A 592 6.16 25.86 14.51
C GLU A 592 6.40 25.56 13.03
N MET A 593 7.57 25.01 12.68
CA MET A 593 7.86 24.57 11.32
C MET A 593 6.95 23.42 10.88
N ALA A 594 6.76 22.40 11.71
CA ALA A 594 5.86 21.28 11.40
C ALA A 594 4.41 21.75 11.19
N ALA A 595 3.91 22.65 12.05
CA ALA A 595 2.58 23.23 11.91
C ALA A 595 2.43 24.04 10.61
N GLN A 596 3.45 24.84 10.26
CA GLN A 596 3.43 25.60 9.00
C GLN A 596 3.48 24.68 7.78
N GLN A 597 4.32 23.63 7.79
CA GLN A 597 4.39 22.66 6.71
C GLN A 597 3.04 21.97 6.50
N ALA A 598 2.40 21.50 7.56
CA ALA A 598 1.09 20.85 7.51
C ALA A 598 -0.05 21.79 7.05
N ALA A 599 0.06 23.10 7.31
CA ALA A 599 -0.97 24.06 6.92
C ALA A 599 -0.99 24.36 5.41
N VAL A 600 0.14 24.19 4.72
CA VAL A 600 0.28 24.67 3.32
C VAL A 600 0.83 23.64 2.33
N THR A 601 1.42 22.54 2.80
CA THR A 601 2.08 21.52 1.96
C THR A 601 1.55 20.13 2.26
N GLY A 602 1.74 19.21 1.33
CA GLY A 602 1.61 17.76 1.56
C GLY A 602 2.91 17.12 2.05
N GLY A 603 3.87 17.92 2.52
CA GLY A 603 5.17 17.47 2.99
C GLY A 603 6.34 17.98 2.14
N ILE A 604 7.49 18.08 2.81
CA ILE A 604 8.80 18.36 2.25
C ILE A 604 9.68 17.15 2.55
N SER A 605 10.54 16.76 1.61
CA SER A 605 11.45 15.64 1.77
C SER A 605 12.83 15.97 1.24
N ALA A 606 13.85 15.48 1.94
CA ALA A 606 15.23 15.49 1.51
C ALA A 606 15.65 14.05 1.19
N ARG A 607 16.30 13.80 0.04
CA ARG A 607 16.69 12.44 -0.38
C ARG A 607 18.02 12.42 -1.13
N ILE A 608 18.77 11.35 -0.96
CA ILE A 608 19.99 11.06 -1.73
C ILE A 608 19.68 10.02 -2.80
N SER A 609 20.15 10.26 -4.02
CA SER A 609 20.13 9.29 -5.10
C SER A 609 21.55 9.00 -5.56
N LEU A 610 21.98 7.75 -5.45
CA LEU A 610 23.22 7.27 -6.05
C LEU A 610 22.88 6.45 -7.31
N ARG A 611 23.58 6.74 -8.41
CA ARG A 611 23.43 6.05 -9.69
C ARG A 611 24.78 5.67 -10.26
N GLY A 612 24.94 4.41 -10.66
CA GLY A 612 26.14 3.97 -11.37
C GLY A 612 26.10 4.43 -12.83
N ASN A 613 27.24 4.56 -13.49
CA ASN A 613 27.27 4.85 -14.91
C ASN A 613 26.84 3.61 -15.71
N LEU A 614 26.12 3.83 -16.82
CA LEU A 614 25.66 2.77 -17.74
C LEU A 614 26.78 1.89 -18.29
N LEU A 615 27.99 2.43 -18.44
CA LEU A 615 29.15 1.69 -18.96
C LEU A 615 30.04 1.14 -17.85
N ASP A 616 29.99 1.72 -16.66
CA ASP A 616 30.81 1.32 -15.51
C ASP A 616 30.10 1.63 -14.19
N GLN A 617 29.60 0.58 -13.53
CA GLN A 617 28.94 0.69 -12.22
C GLN A 617 29.87 1.18 -11.09
N GLN A 618 31.18 1.22 -11.30
CA GLN A 618 32.14 1.78 -10.35
C GLN A 618 32.16 3.31 -10.37
N ASN A 619 31.79 3.93 -11.50
CA ASN A 619 31.64 5.37 -11.61
C ASN A 619 30.24 5.76 -11.13
N VAL A 620 30.14 6.37 -9.95
CA VAL A 620 28.86 6.69 -9.31
C VAL A 620 28.63 8.20 -9.33
N LYS A 621 27.47 8.63 -9.81
CA LYS A 621 26.97 9.99 -9.60
C LYS A 621 26.04 10.03 -8.38
N GLY A 622 26.29 10.97 -7.48
CA GLY A 622 25.43 11.27 -6.35
C GLY A 622 24.63 12.55 -6.57
N MET A 623 23.36 12.54 -6.17
CA MET A 623 22.49 13.73 -6.16
C MET A 623 21.79 13.85 -4.81
N PHE A 624 21.67 15.07 -4.31
CA PHE A 624 20.79 15.41 -3.21
C PHE A 624 19.55 16.14 -3.75
N ASN A 625 18.37 15.76 -3.28
CA ASN A 625 17.09 16.31 -3.73
C ASN A 625 16.33 16.87 -2.54
N LEU A 626 15.96 18.15 -2.58
CA LEU A 626 14.99 18.74 -1.66
C LEU A 626 13.70 18.98 -2.44
N SER A 627 12.64 18.26 -2.11
CA SER A 627 11.38 18.27 -2.84
C SER A 627 10.22 18.58 -1.92
N GLY A 628 9.22 19.30 -2.42
CA GLY A 628 7.95 19.41 -1.73
C GLY A 628 6.78 19.48 -2.69
N LYS A 629 5.59 19.26 -2.13
CA LYS A 629 4.32 19.22 -2.85
C LYS A 629 3.27 20.04 -2.13
N ALA A 630 2.39 20.70 -2.87
CA ALA A 630 1.31 21.50 -2.31
C ALA A 630 0.15 21.61 -3.29
N LEU A 631 -0.99 22.09 -2.81
CA LEU A 631 -2.06 22.55 -3.70
C LEU A 631 -1.59 23.81 -4.43
N ALA A 632 -2.02 23.98 -5.67
CA ALA A 632 -1.57 25.09 -6.53
C ALA A 632 -1.75 26.47 -5.89
N ARG A 633 -2.81 26.66 -5.08
CA ARG A 633 -3.04 27.90 -4.31
C ARG A 633 -1.95 28.23 -3.30
N ASN A 634 -1.25 27.22 -2.78
CA ASN A 634 -0.19 27.30 -1.78
C ASN A 634 1.21 27.25 -2.38
N GLN A 635 1.36 27.31 -3.70
CA GLN A 635 2.66 27.18 -4.38
C GLN A 635 3.70 28.18 -3.86
N SER A 636 3.28 29.41 -3.49
CA SER A 636 4.21 30.42 -2.97
C SER A 636 4.75 30.04 -1.60
N ALA A 637 3.87 29.58 -0.70
CA ALA A 637 4.23 29.13 0.64
C ALA A 637 5.16 27.90 0.59
N LEU A 638 4.94 27.00 -0.38
CA LEU A 638 5.85 25.88 -0.62
C LEU A 638 7.26 26.36 -1.00
N THR A 639 7.38 27.29 -1.95
CA THR A 639 8.70 27.83 -2.36
C THR A 639 9.42 28.51 -1.19
N GLU A 640 8.68 29.27 -0.37
CA GLU A 640 9.20 29.92 0.83
C GLU A 640 9.71 28.90 1.86
N LEU A 641 8.94 27.84 2.12
CA LEU A 641 9.36 26.77 3.02
C LEU A 641 10.58 26.01 2.51
N LEU A 642 10.65 25.68 1.22
CA LEU A 642 11.84 25.05 0.64
C LEU A 642 13.09 25.92 0.84
N TYR A 643 12.93 27.24 0.76
CA TYR A 643 14.02 28.19 0.99
C TYR A 643 14.44 28.21 2.45
N GLU A 644 13.48 28.36 3.37
CA GLU A 644 13.72 28.34 4.82
C GLU A 644 14.37 27.03 5.27
N THR A 645 13.85 25.88 4.83
CA THR A 645 14.38 24.55 5.14
C THR A 645 15.83 24.39 4.69
N LEU A 646 16.17 24.85 3.48
CA LEU A 646 17.52 24.67 2.97
C LEU A 646 18.53 25.64 3.58
N PHE A 647 18.20 26.94 3.63
CA PHE A 647 19.17 27.98 3.99
C PHE A 647 19.18 28.31 5.48
N ASN A 648 18.05 28.09 6.18
CA ASN A 648 17.86 28.57 7.54
C ASN A 648 17.60 27.46 8.57
N ALA A 649 17.65 26.17 8.19
CA ALA A 649 17.54 25.06 9.14
C ALA A 649 18.53 25.19 10.30
N ARG A 650 18.12 24.78 11.50
CA ARG A 650 18.95 24.83 12.69
C ARG A 650 19.06 23.44 13.28
N PHE A 651 20.28 23.02 13.53
CA PHE A 651 20.58 21.73 14.17
C PHE A 651 20.92 21.91 15.66
N ASP A 652 20.53 23.04 16.25
CA ASP A 652 20.79 23.39 17.65
C ASP A 652 19.71 22.87 18.62
N GLU A 653 18.59 22.37 18.12
CA GLU A 653 17.53 21.71 18.89
C GLU A 653 17.93 20.26 19.28
N LEU A 654 18.98 20.12 20.10
CA LEU A 654 19.60 18.83 20.44
C LEU A 654 18.61 17.75 20.91
N PRO A 655 17.61 18.04 21.77
CA PRO A 655 16.61 17.03 22.16
C PRO A 655 15.82 16.47 20.97
N ARG A 656 15.49 17.32 19.98
CA ARG A 656 14.79 16.90 18.76
C ARG A 656 15.69 16.01 17.89
N LEU A 657 16.96 16.34 17.76
CA LEU A 657 17.91 15.48 17.03
C LEU A 657 18.05 14.10 17.68
N ARG A 658 18.12 14.04 19.02
CA ARG A 658 18.17 12.78 19.77
C ARG A 658 16.91 11.95 19.56
N GLU A 659 15.75 12.59 19.53
CA GLU A 659 14.45 11.96 19.26
C GLU A 659 14.40 11.37 17.84
N LEU A 660 14.79 12.14 16.82
CA LEU A 660 14.78 11.70 15.42
C LEU A 660 15.70 10.49 15.19
N VAL A 661 16.88 10.46 15.81
CA VAL A 661 17.79 9.30 15.73
C VAL A 661 17.20 8.07 16.44
N ALA A 662 16.51 8.27 17.57
CA ALA A 662 15.82 7.17 18.26
C ALA A 662 14.68 6.59 17.42
N GLN A 663 13.92 7.44 16.73
CA GLN A 663 12.87 7.03 15.79
C GLN A 663 13.45 6.23 14.63
N ALA A 664 14.52 6.73 13.99
CA ALA A 664 15.20 6.01 12.91
C ALA A 664 15.73 4.63 13.35
N ARG A 665 16.23 4.51 14.59
CA ARG A 665 16.61 3.22 15.19
C ARG A 665 15.40 2.29 15.35
N ALA A 666 14.31 2.78 15.92
CA ALA A 666 13.11 1.98 16.17
C ALA A 666 12.50 1.45 14.86
N ASP A 667 12.41 2.30 13.83
CA ASP A 667 11.91 1.92 12.50
C ASP A 667 12.80 0.85 11.86
N THR A 668 14.11 1.00 12.00
CA THR A 668 15.10 0.03 11.52
C THR A 668 14.89 -1.33 12.18
N ASP A 669 14.68 -1.37 13.50
CA ASP A 669 14.46 -2.60 14.26
C ASP A 669 13.15 -3.31 13.89
N ASN A 670 12.08 -2.54 13.73
CA ASN A 670 10.77 -3.08 13.36
C ASN A 670 10.73 -3.59 11.90
N SER A 671 11.61 -3.09 11.03
CA SER A 671 11.62 -3.43 9.60
C SER A 671 12.16 -4.82 9.27
N VAL A 672 12.89 -5.48 10.18
CA VAL A 672 13.64 -6.72 9.88
C VAL A 672 12.75 -7.83 9.32
N THR A 673 11.60 -8.08 9.95
CA THR A 673 10.68 -9.14 9.52
C THR A 673 10.01 -8.80 8.19
N GLY A 674 9.55 -7.55 8.03
CA GLY A 674 8.86 -7.10 6.82
C GLY A 674 9.77 -6.89 5.60
N ARG A 675 11.06 -6.61 5.82
CA ARG A 675 12.05 -6.30 4.76
C ARG A 675 13.20 -7.30 4.68
N GLY A 676 13.06 -8.48 5.30
CA GLY A 676 14.15 -9.47 5.37
C GLY A 676 14.76 -9.82 4.02
N HIS A 677 13.93 -9.99 2.98
CA HIS A 677 14.37 -10.23 1.60
C HIS A 677 15.19 -9.07 1.02
N GLN A 678 14.76 -7.81 1.21
CA GLN A 678 15.49 -6.62 0.74
C GLN A 678 16.84 -6.49 1.45
N LEU A 679 16.87 -6.75 2.76
CA LEU A 679 18.09 -6.69 3.56
C LEU A 679 19.13 -7.71 3.08
N VAL A 680 18.74 -8.96 2.83
CA VAL A 680 19.68 -9.97 2.33
C VAL A 680 20.09 -9.72 0.87
N MET A 681 19.21 -9.17 0.03
CA MET A 681 19.55 -8.77 -1.33
C MET A 681 20.63 -7.68 -1.34
N MET A 682 20.42 -6.60 -0.60
CA MET A 682 21.37 -5.50 -0.46
C MET A 682 22.70 -5.96 0.16
N ALA A 683 22.64 -6.83 1.16
CA ALA A 683 23.81 -7.44 1.77
C ALA A 683 24.59 -8.34 0.78
N SER A 684 23.90 -9.06 -0.10
CA SER A 684 24.53 -9.93 -1.09
C SER A 684 25.19 -9.17 -2.25
N SER A 685 24.65 -8.00 -2.63
CA SER A 685 25.16 -7.16 -3.72
C SER A 685 26.13 -6.06 -3.27
N SER A 686 26.30 -5.86 -1.96
CA SER A 686 27.08 -4.73 -1.40
C SER A 686 28.57 -4.69 -1.79
N GLY A 687 29.12 -5.79 -2.29
CA GLY A 687 30.51 -5.87 -2.75
C GLY A 687 30.69 -5.60 -4.25
N MET A 688 29.62 -5.32 -4.99
CA MET A 688 29.63 -5.23 -6.45
C MET A 688 29.80 -3.80 -6.98
N SER A 689 29.30 -2.79 -6.28
CA SER A 689 29.42 -1.38 -6.67
C SER A 689 29.51 -0.44 -5.46
N PRO A 690 30.15 0.74 -5.58
CA PRO A 690 30.25 1.69 -4.48
C PRO A 690 28.88 2.15 -3.98
N ALA A 691 27.92 2.36 -4.89
CA ALA A 691 26.55 2.69 -4.55
C ALA A 691 25.87 1.58 -3.71
N GLY A 692 25.98 0.31 -4.12
CA GLY A 692 25.42 -0.82 -3.38
C GLY A 692 26.05 -0.98 -1.99
N ASN A 693 27.34 -0.68 -1.87
CA ASN A 693 28.03 -0.68 -0.58
C ASN A 693 27.52 0.40 0.36
N LEU A 694 27.38 1.63 -0.15
CA LEU A 694 26.87 2.76 0.63
C LEU A 694 25.42 2.53 1.07
N TYR A 695 24.56 2.03 0.18
CA TYR A 695 23.19 1.67 0.58
C TYR A 695 23.17 0.57 1.66
N HIS A 696 24.01 -0.46 1.57
CA HIS A 696 24.11 -1.47 2.63
C HIS A 696 24.67 -0.90 3.95
N ARG A 697 25.62 0.04 3.87
CA ARG A 697 26.22 0.75 5.00
C ARG A 697 25.24 1.71 5.68
N TRP A 698 24.31 2.30 4.93
CA TRP A 698 23.30 3.22 5.43
C TRP A 698 22.03 2.52 5.91
N ASN A 699 21.43 1.69 5.05
CA ASN A 699 20.06 1.16 5.23
C ASN A 699 20.02 -0.36 5.43
N GLY A 700 21.17 -1.04 5.25
CA GLY A 700 21.25 -2.49 5.35
C GLY A 700 21.67 -2.99 6.71
N LEU A 701 21.97 -4.29 6.80
CA LEU A 701 22.30 -4.97 8.06
C LEU A 701 23.50 -4.31 8.80
N VAL A 702 24.45 -3.76 8.05
CA VAL A 702 25.56 -2.95 8.61
C VAL A 702 25.04 -1.62 9.15
N GLY A 703 24.21 -0.91 8.39
CA GLY A 703 23.53 0.31 8.83
C GLY A 703 22.72 0.10 10.10
N MET A 704 22.00 -1.02 10.22
CA MET A 704 21.25 -1.36 11.44
C MET A 704 22.13 -1.46 12.69
N LYS A 705 23.31 -2.05 12.58
CA LYS A 705 24.28 -2.08 13.69
C LYS A 705 24.81 -0.69 13.99
N LYS A 706 25.10 0.10 12.95
CA LYS A 706 25.64 1.45 13.08
C LYS A 706 24.66 2.41 13.74
N ILE A 707 23.38 2.42 13.33
CA ILE A 707 22.38 3.32 13.91
C ILE A 707 22.13 3.02 15.38
N LYS A 708 22.14 1.74 15.78
CA LYS A 708 22.05 1.34 17.20
C LYS A 708 23.22 1.88 18.00
N ALA A 709 24.44 1.59 17.55
CA ALA A 709 25.64 2.07 18.23
C ALA A 709 25.71 3.60 18.28
N PHE A 710 25.25 4.26 17.22
CA PHE A 710 25.21 5.72 17.17
C PHE A 710 24.17 6.27 18.15
N ASP A 711 22.95 5.76 18.14
CA ASP A 711 21.90 6.15 19.09
C ASP A 711 22.33 5.96 20.55
N ASP A 712 22.98 4.83 20.85
CA ASP A 712 23.56 4.57 22.19
C ASP A 712 24.62 5.63 22.55
N SER A 713 25.46 6.04 21.59
CA SER A 713 26.51 7.05 21.81
C SER A 713 25.97 8.46 22.04
N LEU A 714 24.76 8.77 21.57
CA LEU A 714 24.11 10.08 21.76
C LEU A 714 23.57 10.29 23.19
N THR A 715 23.81 9.35 24.11
CA THR A 715 23.65 9.60 25.55
C THR A 715 24.72 10.55 26.09
N ASP A 716 25.85 10.68 25.39
CA ASP A 716 26.88 11.68 25.63
C ASP A 716 26.54 13.00 24.92
N GLU A 717 26.44 14.08 25.69
CA GLU A 717 26.10 15.41 25.20
C GLU A 717 27.18 15.96 24.24
N GLU A 718 28.46 15.60 24.40
CA GLU A 718 29.52 16.01 23.47
C GLU A 718 29.31 15.39 22.08
N GLN A 719 28.89 14.12 22.03
CA GLN A 719 28.60 13.42 20.78
C GLN A 719 27.37 14.00 20.08
N LEU A 720 26.35 14.40 20.85
CA LEU A 720 25.15 15.04 20.31
C LEU A 720 25.45 16.42 19.71
N ASN A 721 26.29 17.22 20.38
CA ASN A 721 26.77 18.50 19.84
C ASN A 721 27.66 18.32 18.61
N ALA A 722 28.53 17.31 18.61
CA ALA A 722 29.34 16.97 17.44
C ALA A 722 28.46 16.58 16.25
N TYR A 723 27.41 15.80 16.49
CA TYR A 723 26.44 15.43 15.46
C TYR A 723 25.72 16.64 14.87
N ALA A 724 25.20 17.55 15.71
CA ALA A 724 24.61 18.81 15.25
C ALA A 724 25.56 19.63 14.36
N THR A 725 26.84 19.67 14.73
CA THR A 725 27.88 20.34 13.95
C THR A 725 28.09 19.64 12.60
N GLN A 726 28.13 18.30 12.56
CA GLN A 726 28.25 17.52 11.33
C GLN A 726 27.08 17.76 10.37
N LEU A 727 25.84 17.85 10.88
CA LEU A 727 24.67 18.18 10.06
C LEU A 727 24.78 19.58 9.43
N THR A 728 25.27 20.55 10.21
CA THR A 728 25.52 21.91 9.73
C THR A 728 26.57 21.91 8.62
N GLN A 729 27.68 21.19 8.80
CA GLN A 729 28.75 21.06 7.80
C GLN A 729 28.26 20.41 6.49
N ILE A 730 27.40 19.40 6.57
CA ILE A 730 26.79 18.77 5.39
C ILE A 730 25.97 19.81 4.61
N ARG A 731 25.13 20.58 5.32
CA ARG A 731 24.32 21.64 4.70
C ARG A 731 25.19 22.70 4.03
N GLU A 732 26.22 23.20 4.71
CA GLU A 732 27.13 24.22 4.17
C GLU A 732 27.81 23.73 2.88
N LYS A 733 28.31 22.50 2.86
CA LYS A 733 28.88 21.90 1.64
C LYS A 733 27.85 21.77 0.51
N LEU A 734 26.60 21.40 0.81
CA LEU A 734 25.52 21.35 -0.19
C LEU A 734 25.17 22.75 -0.73
N LEU A 735 25.25 23.78 0.11
CA LEU A 735 25.01 25.17 -0.29
C LEU A 735 26.10 25.73 -1.22
N GLU A 736 27.22 25.04 -1.38
CA GLU A 736 28.27 25.40 -2.35
C GLU A 736 28.10 24.70 -3.70
N THR A 737 27.29 23.63 -3.79
CA THR A 737 27.22 22.83 -5.02
C THR A 737 26.29 23.40 -6.09
N PRO A 738 26.56 23.09 -7.37
CA PRO A 738 25.63 23.35 -8.46
C PRO A 738 24.26 22.74 -8.18
N ARG A 739 23.21 23.50 -8.53
CA ARG A 739 21.83 23.08 -8.35
C ARG A 739 20.94 23.53 -9.48
N GLN A 740 19.82 22.84 -9.64
CA GLN A 740 18.78 23.15 -10.62
C GLN A 740 17.40 22.93 -10.02
N LEU A 741 16.41 23.63 -10.57
CA LEU A 741 15.00 23.49 -10.21
C LEU A 741 14.28 22.59 -11.22
N LEU A 742 13.47 21.68 -10.71
CA LEU A 742 12.51 20.91 -11.48
C LEU A 742 11.11 21.24 -10.95
N VAL A 743 10.21 21.60 -11.87
CA VAL A 743 8.81 21.92 -11.53
C VAL A 743 7.87 21.03 -12.34
N VAL A 744 6.95 20.34 -11.65
CA VAL A 744 5.82 19.65 -12.27
C VAL A 744 4.52 20.33 -11.82
N SER A 745 3.76 20.85 -12.76
CA SER A 745 2.50 21.58 -12.47
C SER A 745 1.64 21.67 -13.72
N GLU A 746 0.39 22.13 -13.57
CA GLU A 746 -0.42 22.59 -14.69
C GLU A 746 0.20 23.86 -15.32
N ALA A 747 0.09 24.01 -16.64
CA ALA A 747 0.76 25.07 -17.39
C ALA A 747 0.44 26.49 -16.88
N GLU A 748 -0.81 26.72 -16.48
CA GLU A 748 -1.31 27.98 -15.93
C GLU A 748 -0.66 28.39 -14.60
N GLN A 749 -0.11 27.43 -13.83
CA GLN A 749 0.52 27.71 -12.53
C GLN A 749 1.99 28.14 -12.66
N GLN A 750 2.65 27.83 -13.78
CA GLN A 750 4.11 27.99 -13.93
C GLN A 750 4.58 29.44 -13.80
N SER A 751 3.79 30.41 -14.26
CA SER A 751 4.17 31.83 -14.20
C SER A 751 4.20 32.35 -12.77
N ARG A 752 3.22 31.97 -11.94
CA ARG A 752 3.14 32.33 -10.52
C ARG A 752 4.26 31.67 -9.69
N ILE A 753 4.61 30.43 -10.04
CA ILE A 753 5.77 29.72 -9.47
C ILE A 753 7.06 30.45 -9.80
N ASN A 754 7.28 30.77 -11.08
CA ASN A 754 8.45 31.53 -11.52
C ASN A 754 8.59 32.86 -10.75
N GLU A 755 7.51 33.66 -10.68
CA GLU A 755 7.51 34.92 -9.92
C GLU A 755 7.90 34.74 -8.45
N THR A 756 7.45 33.65 -7.80
CA THR A 756 7.82 33.40 -6.39
C THR A 756 9.28 33.05 -6.26
N PHE A 757 9.81 32.16 -7.11
CA PHE A 757 11.23 31.80 -7.08
C PHE A 757 12.15 33.00 -7.34
N THR A 758 11.73 33.99 -8.15
CA THR A 758 12.55 35.19 -8.39
C THR A 758 12.77 36.08 -7.16
N LYS A 759 11.95 35.93 -6.11
CA LYS A 759 12.06 36.70 -4.86
C LYS A 759 13.20 36.23 -3.96
N PHE A 760 13.71 35.03 -4.20
CA PHE A 760 14.69 34.36 -3.34
C PHE A 760 16.01 34.17 -4.06
N ASN A 761 17.09 34.17 -3.28
CA ASN A 761 18.42 33.99 -3.81
C ASN A 761 18.85 32.52 -3.83
N TRP A 762 18.59 31.83 -4.94
CA TRP A 762 18.87 30.40 -5.10
C TRP A 762 20.21 30.06 -5.76
N HIS A 763 20.95 31.06 -6.26
CA HIS A 763 22.19 30.78 -7.00
C HIS A 763 23.35 30.38 -6.09
N THR A 764 24.31 29.66 -6.68
CA THR A 764 25.66 29.45 -6.13
C THR A 764 26.65 30.22 -7.01
N ASP A 765 27.65 30.85 -6.40
CA ASP A 765 28.76 31.48 -7.12
C ASP A 765 29.82 30.45 -7.58
N SER A 766 29.73 29.20 -7.10
CA SER A 766 30.73 28.17 -7.38
C SER A 766 30.37 27.30 -8.59
N ASN A 767 31.25 27.34 -9.60
CA ASN A 767 31.24 26.42 -10.73
C ASN A 767 32.19 25.21 -10.53
N GLN A 768 32.80 25.06 -9.35
CA GLN A 768 33.83 24.05 -9.11
C GLN A 768 33.55 23.30 -7.80
N SER A 769 33.00 22.09 -7.92
CA SER A 769 33.05 21.08 -6.87
C SER A 769 33.77 19.86 -7.42
N SER A 770 34.71 19.30 -6.66
CA SER A 770 35.14 17.92 -6.86
C SER A 770 33.93 17.06 -6.54
N GLY A 771 33.14 16.73 -7.56
CA GLY A 771 31.89 15.99 -7.38
C GLY A 771 32.10 14.66 -6.65
N PHE A 772 31.02 14.11 -6.09
CA PHE A 772 31.04 12.84 -5.38
C PHE A 772 31.69 11.70 -6.19
N GLN A 773 32.78 11.13 -5.68
CA GLN A 773 33.56 10.06 -6.32
C GLN A 773 33.93 8.99 -5.28
N PRO A 774 33.01 8.06 -4.97
CA PRO A 774 33.29 7.02 -3.98
C PRO A 774 34.35 6.04 -4.52
N ALA A 775 35.14 5.45 -3.62
CA ALA A 775 36.17 4.49 -3.99
C ALA A 775 35.56 3.26 -4.68
N ALA A 776 36.17 2.84 -5.78
CA ALA A 776 35.79 1.62 -6.50
C ALA A 776 35.94 0.38 -5.60
N ILE A 777 34.99 -0.55 -5.73
CA ILE A 777 34.99 -1.80 -4.97
C ILE A 777 34.58 -2.99 -5.84
N ASN A 778 35.19 -4.14 -5.58
CA ASN A 778 34.78 -5.40 -6.19
C ASN A 778 35.21 -6.58 -5.32
N TYR A 779 34.29 -7.13 -4.53
CA TYR A 779 34.56 -8.31 -3.71
C TYR A 779 33.29 -9.16 -3.53
N LYS A 780 33.50 -10.46 -3.28
CA LYS A 780 32.41 -11.39 -3.01
C LYS A 780 32.01 -11.34 -1.55
N VAL A 781 30.71 -11.21 -1.30
CA VAL A 781 30.15 -11.24 0.05
C VAL A 781 29.69 -12.65 0.38
N LYS A 782 30.12 -13.17 1.52
CA LYS A 782 29.66 -14.44 2.11
C LYS A 782 29.44 -14.21 3.60
N GLN A 783 28.19 -14.10 4.01
CA GLN A 783 27.83 -13.80 5.39
C GLN A 783 26.53 -14.49 5.77
N ALA A 784 26.36 -14.74 7.07
CA ALA A 784 25.13 -15.20 7.66
C ALA A 784 24.83 -14.30 8.87
N TRP A 785 23.56 -13.93 9.03
CA TRP A 785 23.07 -13.10 10.12
C TRP A 785 21.96 -13.86 10.82
N GLN A 786 21.99 -13.87 12.16
CA GLN A 786 21.01 -14.58 12.98
C GLN A 786 19.97 -13.59 13.51
N THR A 787 18.69 -13.98 13.50
CA THR A 787 17.56 -13.19 13.99
C THR A 787 16.58 -14.10 14.75
N HIS A 788 15.65 -13.52 15.51
CA HIS A 788 14.62 -14.25 16.26
C HIS A 788 13.35 -14.54 15.43
N THR A 789 13.42 -14.54 14.10
CA THR A 789 12.27 -14.75 13.22
C THR A 789 12.04 -16.25 12.91
N GLN A 790 10.80 -16.63 12.61
CA GLN A 790 10.45 -18.02 12.24
C GLN A 790 10.75 -18.36 10.76
N VAL A 791 11.21 -17.38 9.96
CA VAL A 791 11.45 -17.51 8.53
C VAL A 791 12.89 -17.11 8.20
N ASN A 792 13.57 -17.91 7.38
CA ASN A 792 14.91 -17.60 6.90
C ASN A 792 14.85 -16.87 5.55
N PHE A 793 15.58 -15.76 5.43
CA PHE A 793 15.76 -15.04 4.17
C PHE A 793 17.11 -15.37 3.55
N CYS A 794 17.12 -15.75 2.27
CA CYS A 794 18.31 -16.15 1.54
C CYS A 794 18.40 -15.36 0.23
N ALA A 795 19.58 -14.83 -0.10
CA ALA A 795 19.84 -14.17 -1.38
C ALA A 795 21.23 -14.51 -1.91
N LYS A 796 21.35 -14.49 -3.24
CA LYS A 796 22.63 -14.65 -3.95
C LYS A 796 22.66 -13.69 -5.14
N ALA A 797 23.65 -12.81 -5.16
CA ALA A 797 23.86 -11.88 -6.25
C ALA A 797 24.81 -12.46 -7.32
N TYR A 798 24.54 -12.13 -8.59
CA TYR A 798 25.35 -12.51 -9.74
C TYR A 798 25.68 -11.26 -10.57
N PRO A 799 26.92 -11.10 -11.07
CA PRO A 799 27.26 -10.01 -11.99
C PRO A 799 26.43 -10.08 -13.27
N SER A 800 25.98 -8.91 -13.76
CA SER A 800 25.29 -8.75 -15.04
C SER A 800 25.78 -7.47 -15.75
N VAL A 801 24.99 -6.90 -16.66
CA VAL A 801 25.24 -5.54 -17.20
C VAL A 801 25.04 -4.48 -16.10
N ALA A 802 25.70 -3.33 -16.25
CA ALA A 802 25.49 -2.19 -15.35
C ALA A 802 24.07 -1.64 -15.55
N ALA A 803 23.31 -1.55 -14.46
CA ALA A 803 22.06 -0.80 -14.42
C ALA A 803 22.41 0.66 -14.09
N GLY A 804 22.26 1.55 -15.06
CA GLY A 804 22.51 2.99 -14.89
C GLY A 804 21.53 3.67 -13.92
#